data_AF-A0A2U2RZ29-F1
#
_entry.id   AF-A0A2U2RZ29-F1
#
_cell.length_a   1.000
_cell.length_b   1.000
_cell.length_c   1.000
_cell.angle_alpha   90.00
_cell.angle_beta   90.00
_cell.angle_gamma   90.00
#
_symmetry.space_group_name_H-M   'P 1'
#
loop_
_entity.id
_entity.type
_entity.pdbx_description
1 polymer ?
#
loop_
_entity_poly.entity_id
_entity_poly.type
_entity_poly.pdbx_seq_one_letter_code
_entity_poly.pdbx_strand_id
1 'polypeptide(L)'
;MKKGLLSILAGALLVVGCQNYDDQFDSLEQQINALAAQASAITQVQSDLSALATQVSALAGQISAADLASVTSQVDAIKTQIDGLASVGEEVDNLNEEVDEILEALGELLEANAVITQNIKITNEAELEYVESLIGTEDDDPTVIISGALDVNNTTLSTDALAARVNAVVSKIRTVIGAVTITASATIDASTLGFIDGQATISHGVDISKLATVSKELSLGHYGDIDLSILVTASSLTLSNAASITTLNIGNLTGTLLTRDYAIATDVSLGDIALTTSFNAPKAGTFSWGFDAAQTTSLVITVSPTAKVFINSLPSTTATITLNNGGDGSEGHFGALKTIGPNVTFTNPAKAIDLSVLATSSGTLVIDGVASASLPALVNQGGPISAALAGTFSAPLLIDAASITTSTTASIEVKSVNDYNNYTTSGTFETLIAKAQAKSIDLGFFPGLKSATLTMAGTKSTAYAVTVTQSSTVLADLTVDGTTNTLSVSGAAKLTSLTTAGEITDFTVASTQTITSIEFGHTFISGDTAATVTVSDVTGITSLDMSSLTKVKTVYLAGNTKLASVTPPSSTVLAEPVAAISVILKGNALTGEYTKAVAGSETTPYAQAAITSTELAGFKTFIEAYAAQTDRTASGSASATSGYPTITYDMNVDVVTITGGTTTDTLSDALSVAVDAAVNQGLDATDNTADDASNGANGVDTKNELALIQ
;
A
#
# COMPACT_ATOMS: atom_id res chain seq x y z
N MET A 1 -161.26 -84.59 30.44
CA MET A 1 -159.97 -85.09 30.97
C MET A 1 -158.89 -83.99 30.95
N LYS A 2 -159.15 -82.85 31.62
CA LYS A 2 -158.31 -81.62 31.64
C LYS A 2 -157.50 -81.43 32.94
N LYS A 3 -157.33 -82.48 33.77
CA LYS A 3 -156.70 -82.39 35.10
C LYS A 3 -155.30 -83.02 35.23
N GLY A 4 -154.78 -83.68 34.17
CA GLY A 4 -153.46 -84.35 34.21
C GLY A 4 -152.25 -83.48 33.83
N LEU A 5 -152.44 -82.37 33.09
CA LEU A 5 -151.33 -81.63 32.49
C LEU A 5 -150.70 -80.55 33.40
N LEU A 6 -151.44 -80.04 34.40
CA LEU A 6 -150.94 -78.98 35.28
C LEU A 6 -150.02 -79.47 36.43
N SER A 7 -150.03 -80.77 36.75
CA SER A 7 -149.20 -81.31 37.85
C SER A 7 -147.74 -81.54 37.44
N ILE A 8 -147.45 -81.67 36.13
CA ILE A 8 -146.10 -81.96 35.63
C ILE A 8 -145.27 -80.67 35.46
N LEU A 9 -145.92 -79.53 35.15
CA LEU A 9 -145.22 -78.25 34.95
C LEU A 9 -144.72 -77.62 36.27
N ALA A 10 -145.42 -77.85 37.39
CA ALA A 10 -144.98 -77.37 38.70
C ALA A 10 -143.79 -78.17 39.28
N GLY A 11 -143.65 -79.45 38.92
CA GLY A 11 -142.52 -80.29 39.33
C GLY A 11 -141.20 -79.93 38.64
N ALA A 12 -141.26 -79.51 37.37
CA ALA A 12 -140.07 -79.12 36.62
C ALA A 12 -139.46 -77.79 37.11
N LEU A 13 -140.27 -76.86 37.63
CA LEU A 13 -139.78 -75.54 38.07
C LEU A 13 -139.10 -75.59 39.46
N LEU A 14 -139.49 -76.53 40.33
CA LEU A 14 -138.92 -76.66 41.67
C LEU A 14 -137.51 -77.29 41.65
N VAL A 15 -137.27 -78.25 40.74
CA VAL A 15 -135.98 -78.96 40.64
C VAL A 15 -134.88 -78.06 40.08
N VAL A 16 -135.20 -77.20 39.10
CA VAL A 16 -134.24 -76.24 38.52
C VAL A 16 -133.86 -75.15 39.54
N GLY A 17 -134.80 -74.75 40.40
CA GLY A 17 -134.55 -73.75 41.45
C GLY A 17 -133.62 -74.24 42.56
N CYS A 18 -133.66 -75.53 42.93
CA CYS A 18 -132.76 -76.09 43.93
C CYS A 18 -131.33 -76.28 43.43
N GLN A 19 -131.12 -76.69 42.17
CA GLN A 19 -129.77 -76.83 41.61
C GLN A 19 -129.01 -75.51 41.59
N ASN A 20 -129.68 -74.41 41.23
CA ASN A 20 -129.03 -73.09 41.18
C ASN A 20 -128.63 -72.55 42.57
N TYR A 21 -129.30 -72.98 43.65
CA TYR A 21 -128.93 -72.59 45.02
C TYR A 21 -127.70 -73.36 45.53
N ASP A 22 -127.59 -74.64 45.17
CA ASP A 22 -126.47 -75.50 45.52
C ASP A 22 -125.18 -75.01 44.83
N ASP A 23 -125.26 -74.73 43.53
CA ASP A 23 -124.14 -74.17 42.75
C ASP A 23 -123.65 -72.81 43.29
N GLN A 24 -124.57 -71.97 43.80
CA GLN A 24 -124.22 -70.70 44.44
C GLN A 24 -123.50 -70.89 45.78
N PHE A 25 -123.87 -71.91 46.56
CA PHE A 25 -123.22 -72.20 47.84
C PHE A 25 -121.81 -72.76 47.62
N ASP A 26 -121.62 -73.67 46.67
CA ASP A 26 -120.30 -74.17 46.27
C ASP A 26 -119.38 -73.03 45.78
N SER A 27 -119.94 -72.11 44.99
CA SER A 27 -119.20 -70.92 44.56
C SER A 27 -118.81 -70.02 45.74
N LEU A 28 -119.68 -69.90 46.76
CA LEU A 28 -119.40 -69.09 47.95
C LEU A 28 -118.34 -69.75 48.83
N GLU A 29 -118.40 -71.07 49.00
CA GLU A 29 -117.39 -71.84 49.73
C GLU A 29 -116.02 -71.77 49.04
N GLN A 30 -115.97 -71.83 47.71
CA GLN A 30 -114.75 -71.55 46.95
C GLN A 30 -114.22 -70.14 47.21
N GLN A 31 -115.08 -69.11 47.21
CA GLN A 31 -114.65 -67.73 47.48
C GLN A 31 -114.15 -67.55 48.91
N ILE A 32 -114.79 -68.18 49.91
CA ILE A 32 -114.36 -68.13 51.32
C ILE A 32 -113.00 -68.80 51.49
N ASN A 33 -112.80 -69.97 50.88
CA ASN A 33 -111.51 -70.67 50.93
C ASN A 33 -110.41 -69.89 50.21
N ALA A 34 -110.72 -69.23 49.09
CA ALA A 34 -109.79 -68.34 48.40
C ALA A 34 -109.43 -67.11 49.27
N LEU A 35 -110.40 -66.52 49.98
CA LEU A 35 -110.17 -65.39 50.86
C LEU A 35 -109.34 -65.78 52.10
N ALA A 36 -109.59 -66.96 52.68
CA ALA A 36 -108.77 -67.50 53.77
C ALA A 36 -107.32 -67.75 53.32
N ALA A 37 -107.12 -68.25 52.10
CA ALA A 37 -105.78 -68.38 51.50
C ALA A 37 -105.09 -67.02 51.31
N GLN A 38 -105.82 -66.00 50.84
CA GLN A 38 -105.29 -64.64 50.73
C GLN A 38 -104.93 -64.04 52.09
N ALA A 39 -105.76 -64.26 53.13
CA ALA A 39 -105.47 -63.80 54.49
C ALA A 39 -104.20 -64.47 55.07
N SER A 40 -104.02 -65.77 54.83
CA SER A 40 -102.79 -66.48 55.23
C SER A 40 -101.56 -65.97 54.48
N ALA A 41 -101.69 -65.65 53.19
CA ALA A 41 -100.62 -65.05 52.40
C ALA A 41 -100.21 -63.66 52.91
N ILE A 42 -101.15 -62.83 53.38
CA ILE A 42 -100.83 -61.52 53.98
C ILE A 42 -100.05 -61.68 55.29
N THR A 43 -100.43 -62.64 56.14
CA THR A 43 -99.67 -62.94 57.36
C THR A 43 -98.24 -63.40 57.03
N GLN A 44 -98.07 -64.17 55.96
CA GLN A 44 -96.73 -64.54 55.48
C GLN A 44 -95.94 -63.32 55.03
N VAL A 45 -96.54 -62.39 54.27
CA VAL A 45 -95.87 -61.15 53.85
C VAL A 45 -95.43 -60.30 55.05
N GLN A 46 -96.21 -60.24 56.12
CA GLN A 46 -95.80 -59.54 57.34
C GLN A 46 -94.58 -60.21 58.01
N SER A 47 -94.56 -61.54 58.06
CA SER A 47 -93.40 -62.29 58.56
C SER A 47 -92.16 -62.05 57.70
N ASP A 48 -92.31 -62.07 56.38
CA ASP A 48 -91.22 -61.83 55.43
C ASP A 48 -90.68 -60.40 55.57
N LEU A 49 -91.55 -59.40 55.79
CA LEU A 49 -91.13 -58.02 56.02
C LEU A 49 -90.35 -57.85 57.32
N SER A 50 -90.75 -58.54 58.39
CA SER A 50 -90.02 -58.52 59.67
C SER A 50 -88.65 -59.21 59.55
N ALA A 51 -88.58 -60.30 58.78
CA ALA A 51 -87.31 -60.97 58.48
C ALA A 51 -86.40 -60.07 57.65
N LEU A 52 -86.95 -59.38 56.64
CA LEU A 52 -86.22 -58.43 55.81
C LEU A 52 -85.68 -57.25 56.63
N ALA A 53 -86.47 -56.68 57.55
CA ALA A 53 -86.00 -55.59 58.42
C ALA A 53 -84.82 -56.02 59.32
N THR A 54 -84.86 -57.26 59.81
CA THR A 54 -83.75 -57.85 60.58
C THR A 54 -82.51 -58.02 59.70
N GLN A 55 -82.66 -58.54 58.48
CA GLN A 55 -81.56 -58.68 57.52
C GLN A 55 -80.94 -57.32 57.15
N VAL A 56 -81.75 -56.29 56.94
CA VAL A 56 -81.29 -54.92 56.64
C VAL A 56 -80.49 -54.33 57.81
N SER A 57 -80.94 -54.55 59.06
CA SER A 57 -80.23 -54.07 60.25
C SER A 57 -78.91 -54.80 60.47
N ALA A 58 -78.87 -56.11 60.21
CA ALA A 58 -77.64 -56.89 60.25
C ALA A 58 -76.63 -56.44 59.17
N LEU A 59 -77.12 -56.13 57.96
CA LEU A 59 -76.30 -55.61 56.88
C LEU A 59 -75.70 -54.24 57.22
N ALA A 60 -76.46 -53.36 57.89
CA ALA A 60 -75.97 -52.07 58.38
C ALA A 60 -74.88 -52.20 59.46
N GLY A 61 -74.88 -53.30 60.23
CA GLY A 61 -73.87 -53.59 61.26
C GLY A 61 -72.58 -54.27 60.74
N GLN A 62 -72.57 -54.75 59.48
CA GLN A 62 -71.39 -55.41 58.88
C GLN A 62 -70.31 -54.42 58.39
N ILE A 63 -70.60 -53.12 58.37
CA ILE A 63 -69.62 -52.08 58.02
C ILE A 63 -69.51 -51.15 59.22
N SER A 64 -68.47 -51.32 60.03
CA SER A 64 -68.22 -50.41 61.15
C SER A 64 -67.46 -49.16 60.69
N ALA A 65 -67.59 -48.06 61.44
CA ALA A 65 -66.78 -46.86 61.21
C ALA A 65 -65.26 -47.15 61.34
N ALA A 66 -64.88 -48.20 62.08
CA ALA A 66 -63.50 -48.65 62.21
C ALA A 66 -62.98 -49.34 60.94
N ASP A 67 -63.82 -50.13 60.26
CA ASP A 67 -63.47 -50.77 58.99
C ASP A 67 -63.22 -49.71 57.90
N LEU A 68 -64.09 -48.68 57.84
CA LEU A 68 -63.91 -47.58 56.89
C LEU A 68 -62.68 -46.72 57.22
N ALA A 69 -62.37 -46.50 58.50
CA ALA A 69 -61.14 -45.81 58.93
C ALA A 69 -59.87 -46.62 58.60
N SER A 70 -59.93 -47.95 58.74
CA SER A 70 -58.82 -48.84 58.38
C SER A 70 -58.57 -48.84 56.87
N VAL A 71 -59.63 -48.96 56.07
CA VAL A 71 -59.54 -48.83 54.60
C VAL A 71 -58.98 -47.46 54.22
N THR A 72 -59.41 -46.39 54.86
CA THR A 72 -58.89 -45.04 54.61
C THR A 72 -57.39 -44.95 54.93
N SER A 73 -56.96 -45.49 56.07
CA SER A 73 -55.53 -45.52 56.44
C SER A 73 -54.69 -46.37 55.49
N GLN A 74 -55.20 -47.51 55.02
CA GLN A 74 -54.52 -48.31 54.00
C GLN A 74 -54.43 -47.58 52.67
N VAL A 75 -55.50 -46.89 52.26
CA VAL A 75 -55.51 -46.04 51.06
C VAL A 75 -54.49 -44.91 51.18
N ASP A 76 -54.37 -44.26 52.33
CA ASP A 76 -53.39 -43.19 52.53
C ASP A 76 -51.94 -43.71 52.61
N ALA A 77 -51.73 -44.91 53.15
CA ALA A 77 -50.44 -45.59 53.09
C ALA A 77 -50.07 -45.96 51.65
N ILE A 78 -51.03 -46.47 50.86
CA ILE A 78 -50.85 -46.75 49.44
C ILE A 78 -50.58 -45.46 48.66
N LYS A 79 -51.29 -44.36 48.93
CA LYS A 79 -50.99 -43.05 48.33
C LYS A 79 -49.56 -42.61 48.64
N THR A 80 -49.13 -42.71 49.89
CA THR A 80 -47.75 -42.40 50.27
C THR A 80 -46.73 -43.26 49.52
N GLN A 81 -47.00 -44.55 49.37
CA GLN A 81 -46.14 -45.45 48.58
C GLN A 81 -46.16 -45.10 47.09
N ILE A 82 -47.31 -44.70 46.53
CA ILE A 82 -47.45 -44.24 45.15
C ILE A 82 -46.72 -42.92 44.93
N ASP A 83 -46.82 -41.97 45.86
CA ASP A 83 -46.09 -40.70 45.81
C ASP A 83 -44.57 -40.94 45.88
N GLY A 84 -44.14 -41.95 46.65
CA GLY A 84 -42.75 -42.41 46.67
C GLY A 84 -42.27 -43.07 45.37
N LEU A 85 -43.17 -43.54 44.49
CA LEU A 85 -42.80 -44.01 43.16
C LEU A 85 -42.49 -42.85 42.20
N ALA A 86 -42.87 -41.60 42.52
CA ALA A 86 -42.55 -40.44 41.69
C ALA A 86 -41.03 -40.23 41.56
N SER A 87 -40.24 -40.52 42.61
CA SER A 87 -38.78 -40.44 42.56
C SER A 87 -38.15 -41.50 41.66
N VAL A 88 -38.84 -42.61 41.38
CA VAL A 88 -38.38 -43.61 40.42
C VAL A 88 -38.47 -43.08 39.00
N GLY A 89 -39.44 -42.20 38.70
CA GLY A 89 -39.51 -41.51 37.41
C GLY A 89 -38.28 -40.65 37.15
N GLU A 90 -37.90 -39.82 38.15
CA GLU A 90 -36.69 -39.00 38.08
C GLU A 90 -35.41 -39.84 37.96
N GLU A 91 -35.32 -40.97 38.68
CA GLU A 91 -34.17 -41.88 38.59
C GLU A 91 -34.07 -42.56 37.21
N VAL A 92 -35.20 -42.92 36.59
CA VAL A 92 -35.22 -43.49 35.24
C VAL A 92 -34.86 -42.44 34.18
N ASP A 93 -35.32 -41.20 34.32
CA ASP A 93 -34.96 -40.11 33.43
C ASP A 93 -33.45 -39.82 33.50
N ASN A 94 -32.88 -39.75 34.71
CA ASN A 94 -31.43 -39.59 34.89
C ASN A 94 -30.64 -40.76 34.29
N LEU A 95 -31.10 -42.01 34.46
CA LEU A 95 -30.42 -43.17 33.87
C LEU A 95 -30.45 -43.13 32.34
N ASN A 96 -31.53 -42.65 31.72
CA ASN A 96 -31.58 -42.47 30.26
C ASN A 96 -30.59 -41.39 29.81
N GLU A 97 -30.50 -40.27 30.53
CA GLU A 97 -29.52 -39.22 30.24
C GLU A 97 -28.07 -39.73 30.38
N GLU A 98 -27.76 -40.48 31.44
CA GLU A 98 -26.44 -41.13 31.61
C GLU A 98 -26.15 -42.14 30.49
N VAL A 99 -27.15 -42.90 30.03
CA VAL A 99 -26.99 -43.84 28.91
C VAL A 99 -26.71 -43.08 27.61
N ASP A 100 -27.40 -41.98 27.36
CA ASP A 100 -27.16 -41.12 26.19
C ASP A 100 -25.73 -40.55 26.22
N GLU A 101 -25.26 -40.07 27.38
CA GLU A 101 -23.88 -39.61 27.57
C GLU A 101 -22.85 -40.73 27.34
N ILE A 102 -23.12 -41.94 27.84
CA ILE A 102 -22.24 -43.12 27.62
C ILE A 102 -22.21 -43.51 26.14
N LEU A 103 -23.35 -43.46 25.45
CA LEU A 103 -23.44 -43.76 24.01
C LEU A 103 -22.64 -42.73 23.19
N GLU A 104 -22.72 -41.45 23.55
CA GLU A 104 -21.92 -40.39 22.93
C GLU A 104 -20.41 -40.62 23.15
N ALA A 105 -20.00 -40.88 24.40
CA ALA A 105 -18.60 -41.15 24.74
C ALA A 105 -18.05 -42.43 24.08
N LEU A 106 -18.89 -43.47 23.94
CA LEU A 106 -18.52 -44.69 23.22
C LEU A 106 -18.33 -44.40 21.71
N GLY A 107 -19.16 -43.55 21.12
CA GLY A 107 -19.01 -43.07 19.76
C GLY A 107 -17.65 -42.40 19.53
N GLU A 108 -17.28 -41.44 20.39
CA GLU A 108 -15.96 -40.78 20.32
C GLU A 108 -14.79 -41.79 20.44
N LEU A 109 -14.91 -42.77 21.32
CA LEU A 109 -13.87 -43.79 21.51
C LEU A 109 -13.74 -44.72 20.30
N LEU A 110 -14.86 -45.09 19.66
CA LEU A 110 -14.88 -45.89 18.44
C LEU A 110 -14.21 -45.13 17.28
N GLU A 111 -14.49 -43.84 17.12
CA GLU A 111 -13.85 -42.99 16.11
C GLU A 111 -12.34 -42.81 16.36
N ALA A 112 -11.92 -42.70 17.62
CA ALA A 112 -10.53 -42.57 18.00
C ALA A 112 -9.74 -43.89 17.81
N ASN A 113 -10.39 -45.04 18.01
CA ASN A 113 -9.75 -46.36 17.96
C ASN A 113 -9.83 -47.06 16.60
N ALA A 114 -10.47 -46.45 15.59
CA ALA A 114 -10.56 -46.95 14.21
C ALA A 114 -9.20 -46.87 13.47
N VAL A 115 -8.16 -47.54 14.00
CA VAL A 115 -6.78 -47.51 13.51
C VAL A 115 -6.40 -48.84 12.87
N ILE A 116 -6.03 -48.80 11.59
CA ILE A 116 -5.49 -49.93 10.84
C ILE A 116 -3.97 -49.85 10.84
N THR A 117 -3.28 -50.83 11.41
CA THR A 117 -1.81 -50.80 11.63
C THR A 117 -0.99 -51.52 10.56
N GLN A 118 -1.56 -51.68 9.36
CA GLN A 118 -0.95 -52.36 8.22
C GLN A 118 -1.14 -51.57 6.93
N ASN A 119 -0.37 -51.91 5.90
CA ASN A 119 -0.55 -51.34 4.57
C ASN A 119 -1.90 -51.79 3.98
N ILE A 120 -2.59 -50.87 3.32
CA ILE A 120 -3.80 -51.13 2.56
C ILE A 120 -3.44 -51.10 1.08
N LYS A 121 -3.75 -52.19 0.37
CA LYS A 121 -3.53 -52.32 -1.06
C LYS A 121 -4.81 -52.82 -1.73
N ILE A 122 -5.27 -52.11 -2.75
CA ILE A 122 -6.48 -52.42 -3.52
C ILE A 122 -6.14 -52.32 -5.01
N THR A 123 -5.67 -53.42 -5.60
CA THR A 123 -5.29 -53.50 -7.03
C THR A 123 -6.03 -54.59 -7.80
N ASN A 124 -6.81 -55.42 -7.10
CA ASN A 124 -7.67 -56.46 -7.67
C ASN A 124 -8.83 -56.75 -6.72
N GLU A 125 -9.80 -57.56 -7.15
CA GLU A 125 -11.04 -57.78 -6.40
C GLU A 125 -10.83 -58.54 -5.08
N ALA A 126 -9.87 -59.47 -5.02
CA ALA A 126 -9.57 -60.21 -3.79
C ALA A 126 -8.94 -59.31 -2.72
N GLU A 127 -8.11 -58.35 -3.14
CA GLU A 127 -7.58 -57.31 -2.25
C GLU A 127 -8.68 -56.37 -1.75
N LEU A 128 -9.66 -56.01 -2.61
CA LEU A 128 -10.82 -55.22 -2.20
C LEU A 128 -11.69 -55.95 -1.15
N GLU A 129 -12.01 -57.23 -1.38
CA GLU A 129 -12.78 -58.06 -0.43
C GLU A 129 -12.07 -58.19 0.92
N TYR A 130 -10.73 -58.29 0.91
CA TYR A 130 -9.95 -58.29 2.15
C TYR A 130 -10.04 -56.94 2.87
N VAL A 131 -9.93 -55.81 2.17
CA VAL A 131 -10.00 -54.49 2.79
C VAL A 131 -11.40 -54.17 3.31
N GLU A 132 -12.46 -54.63 2.64
CA GLU A 132 -13.85 -54.54 3.14
C GLU A 132 -14.05 -55.29 4.46
N SER A 133 -13.21 -56.28 4.78
CA SER A 133 -13.22 -56.94 6.11
C SER A 133 -12.52 -56.13 7.20
N LEU A 134 -11.74 -55.10 6.82
CA LEU A 134 -10.98 -54.24 7.74
C LEU A 134 -11.64 -52.86 7.94
N ILE A 135 -12.30 -52.34 6.91
CA ILE A 135 -12.91 -51.01 6.89
C ILE A 135 -14.42 -51.18 6.66
N GLY A 136 -15.21 -50.84 7.67
CA GLY A 136 -16.67 -50.77 7.56
C GLY A 136 -17.09 -49.68 6.58
N THR A 137 -18.18 -49.92 5.85
CA THR A 137 -18.66 -49.03 4.77
C THR A 137 -20.10 -48.53 4.98
N GLU A 138 -20.75 -48.91 6.07
CA GLU A 138 -22.09 -48.43 6.43
C GLU A 138 -22.02 -46.96 6.88
N ASP A 139 -23.13 -46.22 6.81
CA ASP A 139 -23.15 -44.78 7.08
C ASP A 139 -22.65 -44.45 8.50
N ASP A 140 -23.04 -45.26 9.49
CA ASP A 140 -22.67 -45.11 10.91
C ASP A 140 -21.25 -45.64 11.24
N ASP A 141 -20.56 -46.28 10.30
CA ASP A 141 -19.21 -46.79 10.54
C ASP A 141 -18.19 -45.64 10.69
N PRO A 142 -17.27 -45.71 11.67
CA PRO A 142 -16.30 -44.64 11.92
C PRO A 142 -15.31 -44.50 10.76
N THR A 143 -14.84 -43.28 10.52
CA THR A 143 -13.73 -43.07 9.58
C THR A 143 -12.41 -43.56 10.17
N VAL A 144 -11.52 -44.08 9.33
CA VAL A 144 -10.33 -44.83 9.75
C VAL A 144 -9.03 -44.04 9.63
N ILE A 145 -8.06 -44.40 10.47
CA ILE A 145 -6.66 -43.99 10.40
C ILE A 145 -5.83 -45.18 9.91
N ILE A 146 -5.07 -45.01 8.82
CA ILE A 146 -4.14 -46.03 8.33
C ILE A 146 -2.73 -45.70 8.82
N SER A 147 -2.16 -46.53 9.68
CA SER A 147 -0.74 -46.53 10.07
C SER A 147 0.03 -47.49 9.17
N GLY A 148 0.26 -47.06 7.93
CA GLY A 148 0.79 -47.85 6.83
C GLY A 148 0.64 -47.12 5.49
N ALA A 149 1.16 -47.71 4.41
CA ALA A 149 0.98 -47.18 3.06
C ALA A 149 -0.41 -47.54 2.52
N LEU A 150 -0.99 -46.63 1.72
CA LEU A 150 -2.24 -46.82 0.98
C LEU A 150 -1.92 -46.87 -0.52
N ASP A 151 -2.26 -47.97 -1.19
CA ASP A 151 -2.10 -48.15 -2.63
C ASP A 151 -3.43 -48.61 -3.25
N VAL A 152 -4.12 -47.69 -3.93
CA VAL A 152 -5.41 -47.94 -4.59
C VAL A 152 -5.22 -47.82 -6.09
N ASN A 153 -5.58 -48.86 -6.83
CA ASN A 153 -5.59 -48.88 -8.28
C ASN A 153 -6.96 -49.32 -8.80
N ASN A 154 -7.80 -48.34 -9.14
CA ASN A 154 -9.12 -48.54 -9.71
C ASN A 154 -9.09 -48.77 -11.24
N THR A 155 -7.92 -48.77 -11.89
CA THR A 155 -7.83 -49.05 -13.35
C THR A 155 -8.08 -50.52 -13.66
N THR A 156 -7.74 -51.41 -12.72
CA THR A 156 -7.95 -52.86 -12.78
C THR A 156 -9.28 -53.30 -12.19
N LEU A 157 -10.06 -52.37 -11.62
CA LEU A 157 -11.36 -52.56 -10.94
C LEU A 157 -12.48 -51.74 -11.60
N SER A 158 -12.42 -51.60 -12.93
CA SER A 158 -13.14 -50.57 -13.69
C SER A 158 -14.62 -50.82 -13.97
N THR A 159 -15.22 -51.92 -13.50
CA THR A 159 -16.68 -52.10 -13.61
C THR A 159 -17.41 -51.22 -12.60
N ASP A 160 -18.55 -50.63 -12.95
CA ASP A 160 -19.32 -49.74 -12.07
C ASP A 160 -19.56 -50.32 -10.66
N ALA A 161 -19.85 -51.61 -10.55
CA ALA A 161 -20.07 -52.29 -9.27
C ALA A 161 -18.81 -52.36 -8.38
N LEU A 162 -17.64 -52.62 -8.98
CA LEU A 162 -16.36 -52.65 -8.25
C LEU A 162 -15.89 -51.24 -7.90
N ALA A 163 -16.06 -50.27 -8.80
CA ALA A 163 -15.72 -48.88 -8.54
C ALA A 163 -16.55 -48.29 -7.38
N ALA A 164 -17.85 -48.64 -7.29
CA ALA A 164 -18.70 -48.23 -6.16
C ALA A 164 -18.20 -48.78 -4.82
N ARG A 165 -17.77 -50.04 -4.79
CA ARG A 165 -17.17 -50.67 -3.61
C ARG A 165 -15.85 -50.02 -3.20
N VAL A 166 -14.96 -49.73 -4.17
CA VAL A 166 -13.72 -48.98 -3.90
C VAL A 166 -14.03 -47.60 -3.30
N ASN A 167 -15.04 -46.89 -3.82
CA ASN A 167 -15.43 -45.58 -3.29
C ASN A 167 -15.97 -45.67 -1.87
N ALA A 168 -16.79 -46.68 -1.57
CA ALA A 168 -17.32 -46.88 -0.22
C ALA A 168 -16.20 -47.10 0.83
N VAL A 169 -15.11 -47.77 0.44
CA VAL A 169 -13.93 -47.94 1.30
C VAL A 169 -13.10 -46.65 1.40
N VAL A 170 -12.78 -46.02 0.27
CA VAL A 170 -11.89 -44.84 0.24
C VAL A 170 -12.53 -43.64 0.93
N SER A 171 -13.85 -43.49 0.86
CA SER A 171 -14.60 -42.40 1.50
C SER A 171 -14.58 -42.49 3.03
N LYS A 172 -14.17 -43.61 3.62
CA LYS A 172 -14.01 -43.77 5.07
C LYS A 172 -12.58 -43.47 5.56
N ILE A 173 -11.61 -43.19 4.69
CA ILE A 173 -10.21 -42.96 5.08
C ILE A 173 -9.99 -41.50 5.48
N ARG A 174 -9.78 -41.25 6.78
CA ARG A 174 -9.56 -39.89 7.33
C ARG A 174 -8.09 -39.46 7.28
N THR A 175 -7.19 -40.38 7.64
CA THR A 175 -5.76 -40.10 7.84
C THR A 175 -4.90 -41.26 7.35
N VAL A 176 -3.77 -40.96 6.69
CA VAL A 176 -2.74 -41.96 6.35
C VAL A 176 -1.39 -41.55 6.92
N ILE A 177 -0.79 -42.38 7.75
CA ILE A 177 0.58 -42.26 8.26
C ILE A 177 1.47 -43.20 7.44
N GLY A 178 1.81 -42.75 6.23
CA GLY A 178 2.51 -43.54 5.23
C GLY A 178 2.37 -42.95 3.83
N ALA A 179 2.95 -43.62 2.83
CA ALA A 179 2.82 -43.20 1.44
C ALA A 179 1.43 -43.51 0.88
N VAL A 180 0.87 -42.59 0.10
CA VAL A 180 -0.43 -42.73 -0.58
C VAL A 180 -0.21 -42.78 -2.08
N THR A 181 -0.76 -43.79 -2.75
CA THR A 181 -0.84 -43.87 -4.21
C THR A 181 -2.29 -44.20 -4.59
N ILE A 182 -2.95 -43.32 -5.35
CA ILE A 182 -4.32 -43.53 -5.84
C ILE A 182 -4.34 -43.34 -7.36
N THR A 183 -4.50 -44.44 -8.08
CA THR A 183 -4.64 -44.47 -9.54
C THR A 183 -6.09 -44.77 -9.90
N ALA A 184 -6.77 -43.84 -10.54
CA ALA A 184 -8.20 -43.88 -10.83
C ALA A 184 -8.45 -43.90 -12.34
N SER A 185 -9.44 -44.69 -12.76
CA SER A 185 -10.00 -44.66 -14.13
C SER A 185 -11.41 -44.06 -14.18
N ALA A 186 -12.01 -43.85 -13.01
CA ALA A 186 -13.33 -43.26 -12.75
C ALA A 186 -13.25 -42.42 -11.48
N THR A 187 -14.30 -41.70 -11.12
CA THR A 187 -14.32 -40.86 -9.92
C THR A 187 -14.13 -41.69 -8.64
N ILE A 188 -13.17 -41.29 -7.80
CA ILE A 188 -12.97 -41.83 -6.46
C ILE A 188 -13.27 -40.75 -5.42
N ASP A 189 -14.12 -41.08 -4.46
CA ASP A 189 -14.42 -40.19 -3.34
C ASP A 189 -13.39 -40.41 -2.21
N ALA A 190 -12.44 -39.49 -2.09
CA ALA A 190 -11.54 -39.37 -0.94
C ALA A 190 -11.79 -38.07 -0.16
N SER A 191 -13.04 -37.58 -0.17
CA SER A 191 -13.42 -36.29 0.43
C SER A 191 -13.26 -36.24 1.95
N THR A 192 -13.04 -37.37 2.63
CA THR A 192 -12.74 -37.43 4.07
C THR A 192 -11.25 -37.41 4.39
N LEU A 193 -10.37 -37.61 3.39
CA LEU A 193 -8.93 -37.65 3.57
C LEU A 193 -8.37 -36.26 3.86
N GLY A 194 -8.03 -36.01 5.12
CA GLY A 194 -7.57 -34.70 5.59
C GLY A 194 -6.06 -34.57 5.75
N PHE A 195 -5.36 -35.67 6.08
CA PHE A 195 -3.96 -35.65 6.48
C PHE A 195 -3.19 -36.87 5.97
N ILE A 196 -2.02 -36.62 5.37
CA ILE A 196 -1.07 -37.64 4.90
C ILE A 196 0.30 -37.36 5.51
N ASP A 197 0.80 -38.21 6.39
CA ASP A 197 2.19 -38.19 6.85
C ASP A 197 3.06 -39.09 5.95
N GLY A 198 3.30 -38.63 4.73
CA GLY A 198 4.08 -39.33 3.73
C GLY A 198 4.05 -38.62 2.38
N GLN A 199 4.56 -39.29 1.36
CA GLN A 199 4.40 -38.84 -0.03
C GLN A 199 3.02 -39.25 -0.54
N ALA A 200 2.42 -38.44 -1.41
CA ALA A 200 1.14 -38.72 -2.02
C ALA A 200 1.23 -38.62 -3.55
N THR A 201 0.73 -39.62 -4.26
CA THR A 201 0.57 -39.60 -5.73
C THR A 201 -0.88 -39.94 -6.06
N ILE A 202 -1.64 -38.93 -6.48
CA ILE A 202 -3.09 -39.01 -6.66
C ILE A 202 -3.39 -38.63 -8.10
N SER A 203 -3.90 -39.58 -8.88
CA SER A 203 -4.32 -39.36 -10.26
C SER A 203 -5.58 -38.48 -10.37
N HIS A 204 -5.99 -38.14 -11.59
CA HIS A 204 -7.23 -37.42 -11.83
C HIS A 204 -8.48 -38.22 -11.39
N GLY A 205 -9.55 -37.51 -11.06
CA GLY A 205 -10.84 -38.09 -10.73
C GLY A 205 -10.99 -38.43 -9.24
N VAL A 206 -9.98 -38.18 -8.43
CA VAL A 206 -10.03 -38.37 -6.98
C VAL A 206 -10.44 -37.05 -6.32
N ASP A 207 -11.56 -37.06 -5.60
CA ASP A 207 -11.99 -35.93 -4.77
C ASP A 207 -11.10 -35.85 -3.52
N ILE A 208 -10.35 -34.75 -3.39
CA ILE A 208 -9.47 -34.46 -2.25
C ILE A 208 -9.86 -33.16 -1.54
N SER A 209 -11.15 -32.82 -1.59
CA SER A 209 -11.71 -31.55 -1.12
C SER A 209 -11.55 -31.24 0.37
N LYS A 210 -11.01 -32.16 1.18
CA LYS A 210 -10.61 -31.90 2.58
C LYS A 210 -9.11 -32.09 2.86
N LEU A 211 -8.30 -32.43 1.85
CA LEU A 211 -6.87 -32.68 2.03
C LEU A 211 -6.15 -31.38 2.40
N ALA A 212 -5.79 -31.26 3.68
CA ALA A 212 -5.18 -30.06 4.22
C ALA A 212 -3.66 -30.16 4.37
N THR A 213 -3.10 -31.37 4.52
CA THR A 213 -1.68 -31.57 4.80
C THR A 213 -1.12 -32.83 4.17
N VAL A 214 0.04 -32.68 3.52
CA VAL A 214 0.91 -33.77 3.06
C VAL A 214 2.31 -33.49 3.61
N SER A 215 2.87 -34.36 4.45
CA SER A 215 4.15 -34.07 5.11
C SER A 215 5.36 -34.13 4.16
N LYS A 216 5.22 -34.76 2.98
CA LYS A 216 6.26 -34.87 1.95
C LYS A 216 5.74 -34.40 0.58
N GLU A 217 6.23 -34.99 -0.50
CA GLU A 217 5.88 -34.63 -1.88
C GLU A 217 4.44 -35.01 -2.20
N LEU A 218 3.71 -34.08 -2.83
CA LEU A 218 2.39 -34.30 -3.39
C LEU A 218 2.48 -34.25 -4.92
N SER A 219 2.07 -35.32 -5.58
CA SER A 219 1.93 -35.42 -7.03
C SER A 219 0.46 -35.58 -7.39
N LEU A 220 -0.08 -34.65 -8.19
CA LEU A 220 -1.47 -34.67 -8.67
C LEU A 220 -1.53 -34.90 -10.18
N GLY A 221 -2.43 -35.77 -10.61
CA GLY A 221 -2.75 -36.06 -12.01
C GLY A 221 -3.93 -35.27 -12.58
N HIS A 222 -4.44 -34.27 -11.86
CA HIS A 222 -5.62 -33.49 -12.21
C HIS A 222 -5.61 -32.88 -13.63
N TYR A 223 -6.81 -32.70 -14.20
CA TYR A 223 -7.06 -31.99 -15.47
C TYR A 223 -8.02 -30.82 -15.24
N GLY A 224 -7.94 -29.79 -16.08
CA GLY A 224 -8.84 -28.63 -16.01
C GLY A 224 -8.48 -27.66 -14.88
N ASP A 225 -9.49 -27.10 -14.23
CA ASP A 225 -9.31 -26.15 -13.14
C ASP A 225 -8.77 -26.84 -11.88
N ILE A 226 -7.77 -26.23 -11.24
CA ILE A 226 -7.20 -26.71 -9.98
C ILE A 226 -7.37 -25.64 -8.91
N ASP A 227 -8.02 -26.02 -7.81
CA ASP A 227 -8.12 -25.23 -6.59
C ASP A 227 -7.63 -26.04 -5.39
N LEU A 228 -6.51 -25.61 -4.81
CA LEU A 228 -5.90 -26.18 -3.61
C LEU A 228 -5.93 -25.19 -2.44
N SER A 229 -6.90 -24.26 -2.42
CA SER A 229 -7.02 -23.22 -1.39
C SER A 229 -7.03 -23.71 0.05
N ILE A 230 -7.46 -24.95 0.27
CA ILE A 230 -7.49 -25.61 1.58
C ILE A 230 -6.17 -26.30 1.97
N LEU A 231 -5.28 -26.55 1.01
CA LEU A 231 -4.04 -27.28 1.24
C LEU A 231 -2.99 -26.33 1.82
N VAL A 232 -2.52 -26.63 3.04
CA VAL A 232 -1.65 -25.72 3.81
C VAL A 232 -0.18 -26.09 3.63
N THR A 233 0.14 -27.38 3.61
CA THR A 233 1.54 -27.85 3.59
C THR A 233 1.75 -29.05 2.67
N ALA A 234 2.81 -28.97 1.87
CA ALA A 234 3.43 -30.06 1.11
C ALA A 234 4.92 -29.74 0.94
N SER A 235 5.83 -30.70 1.00
CA SER A 235 7.26 -30.36 0.80
C SER A 235 7.51 -29.87 -0.64
N SER A 236 6.80 -30.46 -1.59
CA SER A 236 6.79 -30.08 -2.99
C SER A 236 5.48 -30.51 -3.66
N LEU A 237 5.13 -29.80 -4.73
CA LEU A 237 3.95 -30.07 -5.55
C LEU A 237 4.37 -30.36 -7.00
N THR A 238 3.98 -31.52 -7.50
CA THR A 238 4.09 -31.92 -8.90
C THR A 238 2.69 -32.06 -9.50
N LEU A 239 2.39 -31.29 -10.54
CA LEU A 239 1.17 -31.42 -11.34
C LEU A 239 1.54 -32.10 -12.67
N SER A 240 1.20 -33.37 -12.79
CA SER A 240 1.70 -34.25 -13.88
C SER A 240 1.01 -34.04 -15.23
N ASN A 241 -0.22 -33.48 -15.26
CA ASN A 241 -0.98 -33.18 -16.48
C ASN A 241 -1.14 -31.66 -16.72
N ALA A 242 -0.10 -30.89 -16.42
CA ALA A 242 -0.14 -29.42 -16.39
C ALA A 242 -0.56 -28.75 -17.70
N ALA A 243 -0.33 -29.41 -18.84
CA ALA A 243 -0.76 -28.92 -20.16
C ALA A 243 -2.29 -28.78 -20.31
N SER A 244 -3.06 -29.46 -19.45
CA SER A 244 -4.53 -29.42 -19.43
C SER A 244 -5.11 -28.43 -18.43
N ILE A 245 -4.27 -27.78 -17.61
CA ILE A 245 -4.72 -26.87 -16.56
C ILE A 245 -5.18 -25.55 -17.17
N THR A 246 -6.45 -25.19 -16.95
CA THR A 246 -7.08 -23.96 -17.45
C THR A 246 -7.00 -22.81 -16.45
N THR A 247 -7.13 -23.11 -15.16
CA THR A 247 -6.89 -22.17 -14.05
C THR A 247 -6.12 -22.87 -12.94
N LEU A 248 -5.23 -22.14 -12.27
CA LEU A 248 -4.40 -22.66 -11.19
C LEU A 248 -4.53 -21.77 -9.96
N ASN A 249 -5.13 -22.30 -8.90
CA ASN A 249 -5.16 -21.68 -7.57
C ASN A 249 -4.54 -22.62 -6.55
N ILE A 250 -3.35 -22.28 -6.04
CA ILE A 250 -2.61 -23.08 -5.06
C ILE A 250 -2.94 -22.67 -3.62
N GLY A 251 -3.65 -21.56 -3.40
CA GLY A 251 -4.02 -21.13 -2.04
C GLY A 251 -2.86 -20.54 -1.27
N ASN A 252 -2.61 -21.05 -0.06
CA ASN A 252 -1.52 -20.64 0.82
C ASN A 252 -0.49 -21.77 1.04
N LEU A 253 -0.39 -22.70 0.08
CA LEU A 253 0.50 -23.83 0.18
C LEU A 253 1.95 -23.38 0.33
N THR A 254 2.60 -23.81 1.41
CA THR A 254 4.05 -23.71 1.57
C THR A 254 4.73 -24.93 0.94
N GLY A 255 5.92 -24.76 0.38
CA GLY A 255 6.65 -25.84 -0.31
C GLY A 255 7.34 -25.35 -1.58
N THR A 256 7.68 -26.29 -2.47
CA THR A 256 8.24 -25.97 -3.80
C THR A 256 7.36 -26.49 -4.93
N LEU A 257 7.01 -25.63 -5.88
CA LEU A 257 6.33 -26.05 -7.10
C LEU A 257 7.35 -26.59 -8.11
N LEU A 258 7.24 -27.87 -8.47
CA LEU A 258 8.14 -28.54 -9.41
C LEU A 258 7.65 -28.48 -10.86
N THR A 259 6.34 -28.33 -11.07
CA THR A 259 5.75 -28.17 -12.40
C THR A 259 5.94 -26.75 -12.92
N ARG A 260 6.41 -26.62 -14.16
CA ARG A 260 6.86 -25.35 -14.73
C ARG A 260 6.02 -24.86 -15.91
N ASP A 261 5.37 -25.76 -16.65
CA ASP A 261 4.70 -25.44 -17.91
C ASP A 261 3.18 -25.61 -17.81
N TYR A 262 2.47 -24.50 -17.97
CA TYR A 262 1.00 -24.38 -17.94
C TYR A 262 0.52 -23.74 -19.25
N ALA A 263 0.62 -24.50 -20.35
CA ALA A 263 0.50 -23.98 -21.71
C ALA A 263 -0.82 -23.27 -22.05
N ILE A 264 -1.90 -23.60 -21.33
CA ILE A 264 -3.24 -23.07 -21.59
C ILE A 264 -3.86 -22.29 -20.42
N ALA A 265 -3.17 -22.19 -19.27
CA ALA A 265 -3.72 -21.54 -18.09
C ALA A 265 -3.97 -20.05 -18.34
N THR A 266 -5.19 -19.58 -18.08
CA THR A 266 -5.59 -18.17 -18.27
C THR A 266 -5.42 -17.33 -17.01
N ASP A 267 -5.43 -17.98 -15.84
CA ASP A 267 -5.30 -17.34 -14.53
C ASP A 267 -4.47 -18.22 -13.60
N VAL A 268 -3.54 -17.58 -12.88
CA VAL A 268 -2.60 -18.23 -11.98
C VAL A 268 -2.53 -17.49 -10.65
N SER A 269 -2.74 -18.22 -9.56
CA SER A 269 -2.57 -17.77 -8.18
C SER A 269 -1.80 -18.83 -7.41
N LEU A 270 -0.58 -18.50 -6.96
CA LEU A 270 0.36 -19.47 -6.42
C LEU A 270 0.48 -19.46 -4.89
N GLY A 271 -0.03 -18.43 -4.21
CA GLY A 271 0.19 -18.32 -2.77
C GLY A 271 1.66 -18.15 -2.38
N ASP A 272 2.03 -18.73 -1.25
CA ASP A 272 3.40 -18.72 -0.69
C ASP A 272 4.28 -19.87 -1.20
N ILE A 273 3.86 -20.60 -2.24
CA ILE A 273 4.67 -21.71 -2.75
C ILE A 273 5.94 -21.17 -3.42
N ALA A 274 7.09 -21.76 -3.11
CA ALA A 274 8.35 -21.35 -3.73
C ALA A 274 8.41 -21.81 -5.20
N LEU A 275 8.88 -20.92 -6.06
CA LEU A 275 9.19 -21.22 -7.45
C LEU A 275 10.68 -21.52 -7.62
N THR A 276 10.97 -22.42 -8.56
CA THR A 276 12.35 -22.80 -8.89
C THR A 276 12.87 -21.98 -10.08
N THR A 277 13.37 -22.63 -11.13
CA THR A 277 14.16 -21.96 -12.17
C THR A 277 13.30 -21.26 -13.23
N SER A 278 12.03 -21.64 -13.41
CA SER A 278 11.08 -20.92 -14.26
C SER A 278 9.64 -21.33 -13.98
N PHE A 279 8.73 -20.45 -14.38
CA PHE A 279 7.30 -20.66 -14.46
C PHE A 279 6.81 -20.15 -15.82
N ASN A 280 6.06 -20.94 -16.56
CA ASN A 280 5.66 -20.67 -17.93
C ASN A 280 4.14 -20.90 -18.12
N ALA A 281 3.37 -19.83 -18.11
CA ALA A 281 1.93 -19.81 -18.35
C ALA A 281 1.59 -18.73 -19.41
N PRO A 282 1.92 -18.93 -20.70
CA PRO A 282 1.94 -17.87 -21.70
C PRO A 282 0.56 -17.29 -22.05
N LYS A 283 -0.53 -17.88 -21.56
CA LYS A 283 -1.90 -17.36 -21.72
C LYS A 283 -2.44 -16.69 -20.45
N ALA A 284 -1.68 -16.68 -19.36
CA ALA A 284 -2.13 -16.15 -18.09
C ALA A 284 -2.27 -14.63 -18.18
N GLY A 285 -3.51 -14.11 -18.15
CA GLY A 285 -3.80 -12.67 -18.10
C GLY A 285 -3.53 -12.10 -16.70
N THR A 286 -3.68 -12.92 -15.68
CA THR A 286 -3.37 -12.60 -14.28
C THR A 286 -2.39 -13.63 -13.72
N PHE A 287 -1.36 -13.15 -13.04
CA PHE A 287 -0.42 -13.98 -12.28
C PHE A 287 -0.22 -13.37 -10.91
N SER A 288 -0.53 -14.13 -9.85
CA SER A 288 -0.33 -13.72 -8.46
C SER A 288 0.59 -14.71 -7.76
N TRP A 289 1.61 -14.18 -7.08
CA TRP A 289 2.56 -14.95 -6.30
C TRP A 289 2.82 -14.24 -4.97
N GLY A 290 2.33 -14.86 -3.90
CA GLY A 290 2.35 -14.33 -2.54
C GLY A 290 3.56 -14.75 -1.72
N PHE A 291 4.67 -15.15 -2.35
CA PHE A 291 5.88 -15.61 -1.66
C PHE A 291 6.45 -14.55 -0.73
N ASP A 292 6.45 -14.85 0.57
CA ASP A 292 6.86 -13.93 1.65
C ASP A 292 8.24 -14.29 2.22
N ALA A 293 9.19 -14.55 1.32
CA ALA A 293 10.58 -14.83 1.69
C ALA A 293 11.54 -14.32 0.61
N ALA A 294 12.83 -14.22 0.93
CA ALA A 294 13.84 -13.78 -0.03
C ALA A 294 13.97 -14.80 -1.18
N GLN A 295 13.87 -14.34 -2.43
CA GLN A 295 14.13 -15.21 -3.58
C GLN A 295 15.63 -15.47 -3.72
N THR A 296 16.05 -16.73 -3.54
CA THR A 296 17.45 -17.15 -3.56
C THR A 296 17.84 -17.96 -4.79
N THR A 297 16.87 -18.34 -5.63
CA THR A 297 17.08 -19.11 -6.86
C THR A 297 16.71 -18.28 -8.08
N SER A 298 17.51 -18.33 -9.14
CA SER A 298 17.22 -17.56 -10.36
C SER A 298 15.92 -18.04 -10.99
N LEU A 299 15.05 -17.12 -11.37
CA LEU A 299 13.67 -17.40 -11.75
C LEU A 299 13.30 -16.64 -13.03
N VAL A 300 12.71 -17.37 -14.00
CA VAL A 300 12.11 -16.79 -15.21
C VAL A 300 10.61 -17.01 -15.20
N ILE A 301 9.80 -15.95 -15.18
CA ILE A 301 8.33 -16.02 -15.22
C ILE A 301 7.87 -15.58 -16.61
N THR A 302 7.23 -16.49 -17.35
CA THR A 302 6.62 -16.20 -18.65
C THR A 302 5.10 -16.28 -18.52
N VAL A 303 4.43 -15.18 -18.84
CA VAL A 303 2.96 -15.05 -18.78
C VAL A 303 2.44 -14.43 -20.07
N SER A 304 1.16 -14.08 -20.17
CA SER A 304 0.67 -13.31 -21.31
C SER A 304 1.47 -12.02 -21.48
N PRO A 305 1.78 -11.57 -22.71
CA PRO A 305 2.44 -10.28 -22.93
C PRO A 305 1.71 -9.11 -22.25
N THR A 306 0.39 -9.16 -22.15
CA THR A 306 -0.45 -8.12 -21.53
C THR A 306 -0.81 -8.44 -20.07
N ALA A 307 -0.11 -9.38 -19.44
CA ALA A 307 -0.46 -9.86 -18.10
C ALA A 307 -0.27 -8.79 -17.02
N LYS A 308 -1.13 -8.88 -16.00
CA LYS A 308 -0.94 -8.21 -14.72
C LYS A 308 -0.27 -9.17 -13.75
N VAL A 309 0.93 -8.82 -13.32
CA VAL A 309 1.76 -9.64 -12.42
C VAL A 309 1.77 -9.02 -11.03
N PHE A 310 1.31 -9.77 -10.04
CA PHE A 310 1.26 -9.37 -8.63
C PHE A 310 2.24 -10.21 -7.81
N ILE A 311 3.34 -9.60 -7.38
CA ILE A 311 4.37 -10.21 -6.51
C ILE A 311 4.55 -9.28 -5.30
N ASN A 312 3.44 -9.06 -4.58
CA ASN A 312 3.34 -8.02 -3.55
C ASN A 312 3.94 -8.42 -2.20
N SER A 313 4.22 -9.71 -1.97
CA SER A 313 4.78 -10.19 -0.71
C SER A 313 6.30 -10.31 -0.74
N LEU A 314 6.94 -10.36 -1.91
CA LEU A 314 8.38 -10.63 -2.04
C LEU A 314 9.21 -9.50 -1.41
N PRO A 315 9.90 -9.73 -0.27
CA PRO A 315 10.61 -8.66 0.42
C PRO A 315 11.94 -8.30 -0.24
N SER A 316 12.63 -9.29 -0.83
CA SER A 316 13.95 -9.13 -1.43
C SER A 316 14.28 -10.25 -2.42
N THR A 317 15.25 -10.01 -3.28
CA THR A 317 15.85 -11.06 -4.14
C THR A 317 17.37 -11.03 -4.07
N THR A 318 18.00 -12.20 -3.93
CA THR A 318 19.44 -12.42 -4.09
C THR A 318 19.76 -13.30 -5.29
N ALA A 319 18.77 -13.52 -6.17
CA ALA A 319 18.92 -14.19 -7.44
C ALA A 319 18.33 -13.38 -8.60
N THR A 320 18.70 -13.76 -9.82
CA THR A 320 18.17 -13.09 -11.03
C THR A 320 16.70 -13.43 -11.20
N ILE A 321 15.87 -12.41 -11.35
CA ILE A 321 14.44 -12.54 -11.67
C ILE A 321 14.20 -11.92 -13.04
N THR A 322 13.55 -12.66 -13.94
CA THR A 322 13.18 -12.16 -15.27
C THR A 322 11.70 -12.42 -15.50
N LEU A 323 10.94 -11.37 -15.76
CA LEU A 323 9.54 -11.44 -16.18
C LEU A 323 9.44 -11.24 -17.69
N ASN A 324 8.54 -11.98 -18.33
CA ASN A 324 8.21 -11.83 -19.75
C ASN A 324 6.73 -11.42 -19.91
N ASN A 325 6.45 -10.13 -19.73
CA ASN A 325 5.11 -9.52 -19.88
C ASN A 325 5.21 -8.09 -20.51
N GLY A 326 5.83 -7.96 -21.68
CA GLY A 326 6.19 -6.65 -22.27
C GLY A 326 5.18 -6.02 -23.24
N GLY A 327 3.98 -6.58 -23.39
CA GLY A 327 2.93 -6.09 -24.30
C GLY A 327 2.17 -4.89 -23.75
N ASP A 328 1.37 -4.24 -24.60
CA ASP A 328 0.60 -3.07 -24.20
C ASP A 328 -0.46 -3.42 -23.13
N GLY A 329 -0.55 -2.61 -22.08
CA GLY A 329 -1.44 -2.84 -20.93
C GLY A 329 -0.90 -3.78 -19.86
N SER A 330 0.36 -4.23 -19.98
CA SER A 330 0.99 -5.06 -18.94
C SER A 330 1.39 -4.27 -17.70
N GLU A 331 1.32 -4.95 -16.55
CA GLU A 331 1.59 -4.37 -15.24
C GLU A 331 2.46 -5.31 -14.40
N GLY A 332 3.36 -4.75 -13.58
CA GLY A 332 4.09 -5.47 -12.54
C GLY A 332 3.96 -4.77 -11.19
N HIS A 333 3.51 -5.48 -10.17
CA HIS A 333 3.26 -4.95 -8.83
C HIS A 333 4.17 -5.63 -7.81
N PHE A 334 4.99 -4.86 -7.09
CA PHE A 334 5.98 -5.35 -6.12
C PHE A 334 5.91 -4.60 -4.79
N GLY A 335 4.73 -4.63 -4.15
CA GLY A 335 4.42 -3.84 -2.94
C GLY A 335 5.33 -4.07 -1.72
N ALA A 336 6.12 -5.15 -1.67
CA ALA A 336 7.06 -5.42 -0.57
C ALA A 336 8.54 -5.45 -0.99
N LEU A 337 8.87 -5.31 -2.28
CA LEU A 337 10.24 -5.50 -2.78
C LEU A 337 11.15 -4.32 -2.39
N LYS A 338 11.83 -4.45 -1.26
CA LYS A 338 12.71 -3.40 -0.71
C LYS A 338 14.14 -3.50 -1.22
N THR A 339 14.59 -4.70 -1.58
CA THR A 339 16.00 -4.97 -1.86
C THR A 339 16.19 -5.89 -3.07
N ILE A 340 16.98 -5.42 -4.03
CA ILE A 340 17.61 -6.25 -5.07
C ILE A 340 19.08 -6.44 -4.67
N GLY A 341 19.49 -7.68 -4.47
CA GLY A 341 20.83 -8.07 -4.02
C GLY A 341 21.93 -7.78 -5.06
N PRO A 342 23.20 -7.82 -4.64
CA PRO A 342 24.34 -7.59 -5.54
C PRO A 342 24.50 -8.73 -6.55
N ASN A 343 25.14 -8.44 -7.70
CA ASN A 343 25.47 -9.42 -8.75
C ASN A 343 24.27 -10.17 -9.37
N VAL A 344 23.06 -9.62 -9.25
CA VAL A 344 21.85 -10.17 -9.88
C VAL A 344 21.23 -9.18 -10.85
N THR A 345 20.33 -9.67 -11.69
CA THR A 345 19.50 -8.81 -12.54
C THR A 345 18.03 -9.02 -12.20
N PHE A 346 17.32 -7.92 -11.95
CA PHE A 346 15.87 -7.91 -11.91
C PHE A 346 15.37 -7.28 -13.21
N THR A 347 14.66 -8.05 -14.03
CA THR A 347 14.11 -7.60 -15.31
C THR A 347 12.61 -7.68 -15.29
N ASN A 348 11.95 -6.55 -15.54
CA ASN A 348 10.52 -6.50 -15.80
C ASN A 348 10.24 -5.55 -16.99
N PRO A 349 9.82 -6.08 -18.15
CA PRO A 349 9.55 -5.29 -19.35
C PRO A 349 8.13 -4.70 -19.39
N ALA A 350 7.36 -4.74 -18.30
CA ALA A 350 5.99 -4.25 -18.26
C ALA A 350 5.87 -2.74 -18.52
N LYS A 351 4.71 -2.30 -19.02
CA LYS A 351 4.45 -0.88 -19.34
C LYS A 351 4.17 -0.03 -18.11
N ALA A 352 3.68 -0.64 -17.03
CA ALA A 352 3.55 -0.02 -15.72
C ALA A 352 4.17 -0.92 -14.65
N ILE A 353 4.94 -0.34 -13.73
CA ILE A 353 5.61 -1.08 -12.67
C ILE A 353 5.51 -0.30 -11.36
N ASP A 354 5.01 -0.94 -10.30
CA ASP A 354 5.08 -0.42 -8.94
C ASP A 354 6.32 -0.98 -8.22
N LEU A 355 7.29 -0.10 -8.00
CA LEU A 355 8.49 -0.30 -7.18
C LEU A 355 8.62 0.81 -6.13
N SER A 356 7.48 1.35 -5.66
CA SER A 356 7.43 2.51 -4.77
C SER A 356 8.20 2.32 -3.44
N VAL A 357 8.35 1.07 -3.00
CA VAL A 357 9.05 0.70 -1.75
C VAL A 357 10.51 0.27 -1.93
N LEU A 358 11.02 0.21 -3.17
CA LEU A 358 12.38 -0.24 -3.45
C LEU A 358 13.40 0.74 -2.86
N ALA A 359 14.07 0.34 -1.80
CA ALA A 359 15.04 1.18 -1.08
C ALA A 359 16.48 0.95 -1.52
N THR A 360 16.80 -0.28 -1.97
CA THR A 360 18.16 -0.69 -2.33
C THR A 360 18.16 -1.53 -3.61
N SER A 361 18.90 -1.08 -4.62
CA SER A 361 19.22 -1.84 -5.84
C SER A 361 20.71 -2.04 -5.96
N SER A 362 21.24 -3.09 -5.31
CA SER A 362 22.66 -3.44 -5.38
C SER A 362 23.03 -4.17 -6.67
N GLY A 363 22.05 -4.81 -7.31
CA GLY A 363 22.19 -5.47 -8.62
C GLY A 363 21.74 -4.58 -9.77
N THR A 364 21.62 -5.18 -10.95
CA THR A 364 21.08 -4.52 -12.15
C THR A 364 19.56 -4.51 -12.10
N LEU A 365 18.95 -3.34 -12.27
CA LEU A 365 17.51 -3.17 -12.42
C LEU A 365 17.20 -2.82 -13.88
N VAL A 366 16.37 -3.62 -14.55
CA VAL A 366 15.93 -3.41 -15.93
C VAL A 366 14.41 -3.29 -15.97
N ILE A 367 13.94 -2.07 -16.23
CA ILE A 367 12.52 -1.69 -16.30
C ILE A 367 12.23 -0.92 -17.60
N ASP A 368 12.85 -1.34 -18.70
CA ASP A 368 12.82 -0.63 -19.99
C ASP A 368 11.42 -0.54 -20.63
N GLY A 369 10.39 -1.18 -20.07
CA GLY A 369 9.02 -1.09 -20.57
C GLY A 369 8.27 0.18 -20.20
N VAL A 370 8.67 0.86 -19.11
CA VAL A 370 7.87 1.96 -18.52
C VAL A 370 8.09 3.30 -19.22
N ALA A 371 7.03 4.09 -19.33
CA ALA A 371 7.13 5.49 -19.77
C ALA A 371 7.59 6.44 -18.65
N SER A 372 7.38 6.06 -17.38
CA SER A 372 7.79 6.80 -16.19
C SER A 372 8.32 5.83 -15.14
N ALA A 373 9.58 6.00 -14.74
CA ALA A 373 10.20 5.27 -13.64
C ALA A 373 10.12 6.09 -12.35
N SER A 374 9.31 5.62 -11.40
CA SER A 374 9.11 6.26 -10.08
C SER A 374 9.67 5.37 -8.98
N LEU A 375 10.74 5.82 -8.33
CA LEU A 375 11.51 5.11 -7.31
C LEU A 375 11.69 6.00 -6.06
N PRO A 376 10.60 6.46 -5.42
CA PRO A 376 10.64 7.49 -4.38
C PRO A 376 11.41 7.06 -3.12
N ALA A 377 11.45 5.76 -2.81
CA ALA A 377 12.16 5.22 -1.67
C ALA A 377 13.63 4.86 -1.96
N LEU A 378 14.09 4.93 -3.22
CA LEU A 378 15.41 4.44 -3.60
C LEU A 378 16.52 5.35 -3.05
N VAL A 379 17.34 4.78 -2.18
CA VAL A 379 18.49 5.46 -1.55
C VAL A 379 19.80 4.88 -2.05
N ASN A 380 19.89 3.54 -2.12
CA ASN A 380 21.14 2.85 -2.39
C ASN A 380 21.13 2.20 -3.78
N GLN A 381 22.08 2.62 -4.61
CA GLN A 381 22.37 1.99 -5.89
C GLN A 381 23.75 1.34 -5.83
N GLY A 382 23.83 0.04 -6.11
CA GLY A 382 25.11 -0.67 -6.26
C GLY A 382 25.34 -1.16 -7.69
N GLY A 383 24.28 -1.30 -8.49
CA GLY A 383 24.35 -1.72 -9.88
C GLY A 383 23.58 -0.80 -10.84
N PRO A 384 23.72 -1.02 -12.16
CA PRO A 384 23.04 -0.21 -13.17
C PRO A 384 21.53 -0.22 -13.05
N ILE A 385 20.90 0.91 -13.37
CA ILE A 385 19.44 1.02 -13.54
C ILE A 385 19.17 1.36 -15.01
N SER A 386 18.39 0.53 -15.68
CA SER A 386 17.93 0.74 -17.05
C SER A 386 16.42 0.96 -17.05
N ALA A 387 16.01 2.14 -17.50
CA ALA A 387 14.66 2.56 -17.77
C ALA A 387 14.63 3.25 -19.14
N ALA A 388 15.17 2.58 -20.17
CA ALA A 388 15.57 3.19 -21.44
C ALA A 388 14.44 3.89 -22.21
N LEU A 389 13.18 3.53 -21.98
CA LEU A 389 12.00 4.18 -22.58
C LEU A 389 11.36 5.24 -21.68
N ALA A 390 11.84 5.42 -20.45
CA ALA A 390 11.23 6.32 -19.50
C ALA A 390 11.55 7.78 -19.84
N GLY A 391 10.51 8.59 -20.09
CA GLY A 391 10.59 10.04 -20.25
C GLY A 391 10.73 10.76 -18.89
N THR A 392 10.48 10.07 -17.79
CA THR A 392 10.69 10.57 -16.44
C THR A 392 11.36 9.51 -15.59
N PHE A 393 12.40 9.90 -14.86
CA PHE A 393 13.06 9.08 -13.85
C PHE A 393 13.09 9.88 -12.54
N SER A 394 12.33 9.44 -11.54
CA SER A 394 12.25 10.12 -10.23
C SER A 394 12.75 9.20 -9.12
N ALA A 395 13.90 9.55 -8.56
CA ALA A 395 14.50 8.92 -7.40
C ALA A 395 15.06 10.01 -6.46
N PRO A 396 14.21 10.84 -5.83
CA PRO A 396 14.61 12.07 -5.13
C PRO A 396 15.53 11.85 -3.91
N LEU A 397 15.67 10.61 -3.44
CA LEU A 397 16.57 10.23 -2.34
C LEU A 397 17.90 9.64 -2.82
N LEU A 398 18.02 9.33 -4.11
CA LEU A 398 19.17 8.65 -4.68
C LEU A 398 20.36 9.59 -4.88
N ILE A 399 21.52 9.13 -4.42
CA ILE A 399 22.82 9.63 -4.88
C ILE A 399 23.36 8.55 -5.81
N ASP A 400 23.62 8.89 -7.08
CA ASP A 400 24.07 7.89 -8.05
C ASP A 400 25.43 7.28 -7.66
N ALA A 401 25.54 5.98 -7.87
CA ALA A 401 26.76 5.22 -7.65
C ALA A 401 27.05 4.23 -8.80
N ALA A 402 26.13 4.09 -9.76
CA ALA A 402 26.29 3.32 -10.98
C ALA A 402 25.47 3.96 -12.12
N SER A 403 25.61 3.43 -13.34
CA SER A 403 24.95 3.99 -14.52
C SER A 403 23.42 3.96 -14.43
N ILE A 404 22.79 5.05 -14.85
CA ILE A 404 21.36 5.23 -15.03
C ILE A 404 21.12 5.47 -16.52
N THR A 405 20.27 4.64 -17.13
CA THR A 405 19.89 4.73 -18.54
C THR A 405 18.41 5.08 -18.65
N THR A 406 18.09 6.17 -19.33
CA THR A 406 16.72 6.66 -19.57
C THR A 406 16.51 7.00 -21.04
N SER A 407 15.33 7.51 -21.40
CA SER A 407 15.11 8.13 -22.71
C SER A 407 16.03 9.35 -22.90
N THR A 408 16.42 9.62 -24.14
CA THR A 408 17.17 10.84 -24.50
C THR A 408 16.39 12.12 -24.25
N THR A 409 15.08 12.06 -24.00
CA THR A 409 14.24 13.21 -23.66
C THR A 409 13.85 13.23 -22.17
N ALA A 410 14.55 12.45 -21.33
CA ALA A 410 14.10 12.24 -19.96
C ALA A 410 14.25 13.49 -19.08
N SER A 411 13.32 13.62 -18.13
CA SER A 411 13.50 14.42 -16.92
C SER A 411 13.98 13.52 -15.79
N ILE A 412 15.17 13.80 -15.27
CA ILE A 412 15.82 13.04 -14.19
C ILE A 412 15.74 13.84 -12.90
N GLU A 413 15.16 13.25 -11.86
CA GLU A 413 15.15 13.76 -10.49
C GLU A 413 15.93 12.83 -9.57
N VAL A 414 16.95 13.36 -8.91
CA VAL A 414 17.82 12.66 -7.96
C VAL A 414 18.10 13.53 -6.73
N LYS A 415 18.64 12.94 -5.67
CA LYS A 415 19.13 13.73 -4.53
C LYS A 415 20.37 14.53 -4.93
N SER A 416 21.36 13.86 -5.51
CA SER A 416 22.62 14.47 -5.93
C SER A 416 23.22 13.68 -7.07
N VAL A 417 23.77 14.40 -8.06
CA VAL A 417 24.68 13.87 -9.05
C VAL A 417 26.04 13.63 -8.39
N ASN A 418 26.54 12.41 -8.40
CA ASN A 418 27.85 12.06 -7.84
C ASN A 418 28.94 11.94 -8.92
N ASP A 419 28.61 11.32 -10.06
CA ASP A 419 29.50 11.20 -11.21
C ASP A 419 28.74 11.38 -12.52
N TYR A 420 29.21 12.29 -13.39
CA TYR A 420 28.62 12.53 -14.70
C TYR A 420 28.60 11.26 -15.57
N ASN A 421 29.59 10.37 -15.38
CA ASN A 421 29.70 9.13 -16.13
C ASN A 421 28.51 8.20 -15.91
N ASN A 422 27.83 8.32 -14.77
CA ASN A 422 26.64 7.53 -14.46
C ASN A 422 25.45 7.89 -15.36
N TYR A 423 25.49 9.01 -16.09
CA TYR A 423 24.41 9.42 -16.99
C TYR A 423 24.81 9.35 -18.47
N THR A 424 26.02 8.90 -18.79
CA THR A 424 26.54 8.86 -20.17
C THR A 424 25.77 7.89 -21.08
N THR A 425 25.17 6.85 -20.52
CA THR A 425 24.29 5.93 -21.24
C THR A 425 22.92 6.55 -21.56
N SER A 426 22.50 7.58 -20.83
CA SER A 426 21.27 8.34 -21.09
C SER A 426 21.42 9.38 -22.22
N GLY A 427 22.57 9.40 -22.91
CA GLY A 427 22.83 10.09 -24.18
C GLY A 427 22.76 11.62 -24.13
N THR A 428 21.60 12.18 -23.78
CA THR A 428 21.26 13.61 -23.88
C THR A 428 19.98 13.97 -23.10
N PHE A 429 19.72 13.41 -21.91
CA PHE A 429 18.51 13.75 -21.15
C PHE A 429 18.32 15.28 -21.00
N GLU A 430 17.06 15.73 -20.93
CA GLU A 430 16.71 17.14 -21.17
C GLU A 430 16.55 17.96 -19.89
N THR A 431 16.20 17.32 -18.76
CA THR A 431 15.99 18.02 -17.49
C THR A 431 16.69 17.32 -16.34
N LEU A 432 17.37 18.10 -15.50
CA LEU A 432 17.98 17.64 -14.25
C LEU A 432 17.33 18.34 -13.06
N ILE A 433 16.89 17.57 -12.07
CA ILE A 433 16.46 18.06 -10.76
C ILE A 433 17.34 17.39 -9.70
N ALA A 434 18.16 18.17 -9.01
CA ALA A 434 18.98 17.70 -7.89
C ALA A 434 18.47 18.33 -6.59
N LYS A 435 17.92 17.52 -5.68
CA LYS A 435 17.20 18.01 -4.49
C LYS A 435 18.10 18.41 -3.32
N ALA A 436 19.34 17.92 -3.28
CA ALA A 436 20.34 18.20 -2.26
C ALA A 436 21.74 17.86 -2.81
N GLN A 437 22.16 18.60 -3.84
CA GLN A 437 23.42 18.39 -4.55
C GLN A 437 24.61 18.60 -3.59
N ALA A 438 25.28 17.50 -3.26
CA ALA A 438 26.32 17.44 -2.22
C ALA A 438 27.74 17.40 -2.81
N LYS A 439 27.90 17.89 -4.05
CA LYS A 439 29.18 17.95 -4.77
C LYS A 439 29.11 19.04 -5.83
N SER A 440 30.25 19.63 -6.18
CA SER A 440 30.32 20.56 -7.32
C SER A 440 29.85 19.88 -8.61
N ILE A 441 29.11 20.63 -9.42
CA ILE A 441 28.49 20.14 -10.64
C ILE A 441 28.82 21.08 -11.81
N ASP A 442 29.29 20.52 -12.91
CA ASP A 442 29.49 21.21 -14.18
C ASP A 442 28.45 20.71 -15.19
N LEU A 443 27.54 21.59 -15.57
CA LEU A 443 26.45 21.26 -16.50
C LEU A 443 26.94 21.11 -17.94
N GLY A 444 28.19 21.47 -18.24
CA GLY A 444 28.82 21.24 -19.53
C GLY A 444 29.03 19.75 -19.86
N PHE A 445 28.96 18.86 -18.86
CA PHE A 445 29.00 17.40 -19.07
C PHE A 445 27.67 16.82 -19.54
N PHE A 446 26.59 17.62 -19.57
CA PHE A 446 25.26 17.20 -20.04
C PHE A 446 24.87 17.94 -21.32
N PRO A 447 25.34 17.50 -22.51
CA PRO A 447 25.17 18.24 -23.76
C PRO A 447 23.71 18.37 -24.23
N GLY A 448 22.80 17.51 -23.75
CA GLY A 448 21.37 17.55 -24.06
C GLY A 448 20.51 18.35 -23.09
N LEU A 449 21.09 18.88 -22.01
CA LEU A 449 20.36 19.47 -20.90
C LEU A 449 19.76 20.81 -21.30
N LYS A 450 18.42 20.87 -21.34
CA LYS A 450 17.64 22.09 -21.64
C LYS A 450 17.32 22.87 -20.38
N SER A 451 17.09 22.20 -19.25
CA SER A 451 16.81 22.84 -17.98
C SER A 451 17.45 22.13 -16.79
N ALA A 452 17.84 22.91 -15.78
CA ALA A 452 18.38 22.38 -14.53
C ALA A 452 17.79 23.11 -13.32
N THR A 453 17.34 22.36 -12.32
CA THR A 453 16.95 22.86 -11.01
C THR A 453 17.80 22.18 -9.96
N LEU A 454 18.67 22.95 -9.31
CA LEU A 454 19.67 22.44 -8.38
C LEU A 454 19.43 23.08 -7.01
N THR A 455 19.17 22.26 -5.98
CA THR A 455 19.25 22.69 -4.59
C THR A 455 20.59 22.23 -4.04
N MET A 456 21.52 23.15 -3.85
CA MET A 456 22.87 22.87 -3.39
C MET A 456 22.92 22.67 -1.88
N ALA A 457 23.70 21.67 -1.44
CA ALA A 457 23.92 21.33 -0.04
C ALA A 457 25.32 21.77 0.44
N GLY A 458 25.81 22.90 -0.07
CA GLY A 458 27.08 23.49 0.35
C GLY A 458 27.06 23.94 1.80
N THR A 459 28.24 24.25 2.33
CA THR A 459 28.39 24.87 3.65
C THR A 459 29.62 25.79 3.61
N LYS A 460 29.86 26.56 4.66
CA LYS A 460 31.13 27.29 4.81
C LYS A 460 32.39 26.40 4.77
N SER A 461 32.25 25.10 5.09
CA SER A 461 33.36 24.14 5.15
C SER A 461 33.46 23.27 3.90
N THR A 462 32.37 23.14 3.15
CA THR A 462 32.27 22.30 1.95
C THR A 462 31.90 23.18 0.78
N ALA A 463 32.93 23.71 0.11
CA ALA A 463 32.79 24.65 -0.97
C ALA A 463 32.32 23.97 -2.27
N TYR A 464 31.01 24.02 -2.54
CA TYR A 464 30.44 23.44 -3.76
C TYR A 464 30.16 24.50 -4.82
N ALA A 465 30.47 24.14 -6.07
CA ALA A 465 30.34 25.01 -7.23
C ALA A 465 29.31 24.48 -8.22
N VAL A 466 28.57 25.39 -8.84
CA VAL A 466 27.77 25.14 -10.05
C VAL A 466 28.46 25.86 -11.19
N THR A 467 28.87 25.12 -12.21
CA THR A 467 29.54 25.67 -13.39
C THR A 467 28.70 25.41 -14.63
N VAL A 468 28.55 26.44 -15.46
CA VAL A 468 28.01 26.36 -16.82
C VAL A 468 29.07 26.91 -17.76
N THR A 469 29.42 26.11 -18.76
CA THR A 469 30.43 26.48 -19.75
C THR A 469 29.80 26.56 -21.14
N GLN A 470 30.59 26.98 -22.12
CA GLN A 470 30.26 26.91 -23.55
C GLN A 470 29.90 25.49 -24.06
N SER A 471 30.19 24.43 -23.30
CA SER A 471 29.73 23.08 -23.60
C SER A 471 28.22 22.88 -23.38
N SER A 472 27.58 23.71 -22.54
CA SER A 472 26.13 23.72 -22.33
C SER A 472 25.40 24.43 -23.48
N THR A 473 25.43 23.83 -24.66
CA THR A 473 24.97 24.46 -25.91
C THR A 473 23.45 24.63 -26.04
N VAL A 474 22.66 23.91 -25.24
CA VAL A 474 21.19 23.90 -25.33
C VAL A 474 20.46 24.25 -24.02
N LEU A 475 21.19 24.54 -22.94
CA LEU A 475 20.61 24.93 -21.65
C LEU A 475 19.90 26.29 -21.78
N ALA A 476 18.60 26.31 -21.52
CA ALA A 476 17.75 27.50 -21.61
C ALA A 476 17.42 28.10 -20.23
N ASP A 477 17.20 27.24 -19.24
CA ASP A 477 16.78 27.64 -17.89
C ASP A 477 17.64 26.99 -16.80
N LEU A 478 18.12 27.82 -15.87
CA LEU A 478 18.87 27.36 -14.70
C LEU A 478 18.26 27.97 -13.43
N THR A 479 17.92 27.11 -12.47
CA THR A 479 17.56 27.49 -11.10
C THR A 479 18.57 26.90 -10.12
N VAL A 480 19.14 27.75 -9.27
CA VAL A 480 20.08 27.34 -8.21
C VAL A 480 19.55 27.81 -6.86
N ASP A 481 19.24 26.87 -5.98
CA ASP A 481 18.72 27.10 -4.63
C ASP A 481 19.69 26.53 -3.57
N GLY A 482 19.41 26.77 -2.29
CA GLY A 482 20.18 26.26 -1.16
C GLY A 482 21.47 27.04 -0.91
N THR A 483 22.49 26.36 -0.41
CA THR A 483 23.79 26.96 -0.08
C THR A 483 24.80 26.62 -1.17
N THR A 484 25.21 27.61 -1.95
CA THR A 484 26.11 27.46 -3.11
C THR A 484 27.35 28.32 -2.90
N ASN A 485 28.56 27.76 -2.89
CA ASN A 485 29.74 28.60 -2.66
C ASN A 485 30.16 29.34 -3.92
N THR A 486 30.05 28.72 -5.09
CA THR A 486 30.39 29.37 -6.36
C THR A 486 29.34 29.05 -7.42
N LEU A 487 28.78 30.05 -8.07
CA LEU A 487 27.99 29.92 -9.29
C LEU A 487 28.75 30.65 -10.40
N SER A 488 29.17 29.91 -11.44
CA SER A 488 29.88 30.45 -12.58
C SER A 488 29.21 30.06 -13.88
N VAL A 489 28.72 31.04 -14.63
CA VAL A 489 28.13 30.87 -15.94
C VAL A 489 28.98 31.61 -16.95
N SER A 490 29.58 30.90 -17.91
CA SER A 490 30.40 31.49 -18.96
C SER A 490 30.14 30.86 -20.31
N GLY A 491 29.78 31.67 -21.31
CA GLY A 491 29.59 31.22 -22.68
C GLY A 491 28.35 30.35 -22.92
N ALA A 492 27.33 30.42 -22.06
CA ALA A 492 26.12 29.61 -22.18
C ALA A 492 25.24 30.09 -23.36
N ALA A 493 25.42 29.49 -24.55
CA ALA A 493 24.92 30.02 -25.82
C ALA A 493 23.38 30.10 -25.96
N LYS A 494 22.62 29.45 -25.07
CA LYS A 494 21.14 29.39 -25.11
C LYS A 494 20.47 29.77 -23.80
N LEU A 495 21.22 30.05 -22.74
CA LEU A 495 20.64 30.34 -21.44
C LEU A 495 19.88 31.67 -21.54
N THR A 496 18.58 31.64 -21.26
CA THR A 496 17.68 32.80 -21.30
C THR A 496 17.32 33.30 -19.91
N SER A 497 17.20 32.38 -18.95
CA SER A 497 16.81 32.67 -17.57
C SER A 497 17.76 32.03 -16.55
N LEU A 498 18.17 32.81 -15.55
CA LEU A 498 18.89 32.36 -14.37
C LEU A 498 18.16 32.84 -13.11
N THR A 499 17.67 31.93 -12.29
CA THR A 499 17.06 32.24 -11.00
C THR A 499 17.89 31.63 -9.88
N THR A 500 18.09 32.38 -8.81
CA THR A 500 18.88 31.96 -7.66
C THR A 500 18.15 32.16 -6.33
N ALA A 501 18.40 31.33 -5.32
CA ALA A 501 17.75 31.43 -4.00
C ALA A 501 18.60 30.79 -2.88
N GLY A 502 18.58 31.35 -1.66
CA GLY A 502 19.30 30.79 -0.50
C GLY A 502 20.57 31.57 -0.15
N GLU A 503 21.74 30.94 -0.13
CA GLU A 503 23.01 31.58 0.26
C GLU A 503 24.11 31.38 -0.80
N ILE A 504 24.90 32.43 -1.06
CA ILE A 504 26.02 32.38 -2.02
C ILE A 504 27.29 33.10 -1.52
N THR A 505 28.46 32.64 -1.98
CA THR A 505 29.74 33.35 -1.78
C THR A 505 30.22 34.00 -3.09
N ASP A 506 30.36 33.27 -4.19
CA ASP A 506 30.86 33.82 -5.45
C ASP A 506 29.84 33.64 -6.58
N PHE A 507 29.44 34.75 -7.20
CA PHE A 507 28.54 34.76 -8.35
C PHE A 507 29.26 35.36 -9.56
N THR A 508 29.31 34.62 -10.66
CA THR A 508 29.88 35.08 -11.94
C THR A 508 28.97 34.70 -13.09
N VAL A 509 28.57 35.69 -13.89
CA VAL A 509 27.95 35.49 -15.21
C VAL A 509 28.74 36.30 -16.23
N ALA A 510 29.37 35.62 -17.17
CA ALA A 510 30.26 36.22 -18.15
C ALA A 510 29.95 35.77 -19.59
N SER A 511 30.17 36.66 -20.55
CA SER A 511 30.19 36.34 -22.00
C SER A 511 28.97 35.54 -22.47
N THR A 512 27.78 35.87 -21.96
CA THR A 512 26.53 35.12 -22.19
C THR A 512 25.51 36.06 -22.80
N GLN A 513 25.35 36.01 -24.13
CA GLN A 513 24.60 37.02 -24.88
C GLN A 513 23.08 36.79 -24.92
N THR A 514 22.61 35.57 -24.61
CA THR A 514 21.20 35.20 -24.72
C THR A 514 20.40 35.40 -23.44
N ILE A 515 21.07 35.58 -22.30
CA ILE A 515 20.38 35.71 -21.01
C ILE A 515 19.68 37.07 -20.95
N THR A 516 18.38 37.03 -20.69
CA THR A 516 17.54 38.24 -20.62
C THR A 516 17.06 38.53 -19.21
N SER A 517 17.12 37.54 -18.31
CA SER A 517 16.76 37.69 -16.90
C SER A 517 17.79 37.02 -15.98
N ILE A 518 18.20 37.76 -14.95
CA ILE A 518 18.93 37.25 -13.80
C ILE A 518 18.12 37.65 -12.57
N GLU A 519 17.55 36.67 -11.88
CA GLU A 519 16.79 36.87 -10.65
C GLU A 519 17.65 36.45 -9.45
N PHE A 520 18.11 37.45 -8.69
CA PHE A 520 18.81 37.20 -7.43
C PHE A 520 17.83 36.95 -6.29
N GLY A 521 18.02 35.82 -5.62
CA GLY A 521 17.37 35.51 -4.34
C GLY A 521 18.33 34.98 -3.29
N HIS A 522 19.64 34.89 -3.60
CA HIS A 522 20.66 34.54 -2.61
C HIS A 522 20.99 35.72 -1.70
N THR A 523 21.44 35.40 -0.49
CA THR A 523 22.18 36.28 0.42
C THR A 523 23.61 35.75 0.63
N PHE A 524 24.24 35.96 1.79
CA PHE A 524 25.58 35.44 2.13
C PHE A 524 25.55 34.13 2.92
N ILE A 525 26.65 33.37 2.87
CA ILE A 525 26.88 32.22 3.74
C ILE A 525 27.43 32.68 5.10
N SER A 526 26.71 32.37 6.18
CA SER A 526 27.12 32.78 7.53
C SER A 526 28.45 32.14 7.97
N GLY A 527 29.41 32.99 8.32
CA GLY A 527 30.75 32.57 8.74
C GLY A 527 31.73 32.26 7.61
N ASP A 528 31.33 32.45 6.34
CA ASP A 528 32.23 32.41 5.17
C ASP A 528 32.74 33.83 4.81
N THR A 529 33.55 33.93 3.77
CA THR A 529 33.99 35.20 3.19
C THR A 529 32.83 35.99 2.58
N ALA A 530 33.00 37.31 2.50
CA ALA A 530 32.01 38.20 1.90
C ALA A 530 31.79 37.90 0.41
N ALA A 531 30.55 38.09 -0.04
CA ALA A 531 30.11 37.67 -1.36
C ALA A 531 30.71 38.51 -2.49
N THR A 532 30.92 37.90 -3.65
CA THR A 532 31.35 38.56 -4.89
C THR A 532 30.29 38.44 -5.97
N VAL A 533 30.09 39.52 -6.73
CA VAL A 533 29.19 39.56 -7.88
C VAL A 533 29.96 40.08 -9.08
N THR A 534 30.04 39.26 -10.13
CA THR A 534 30.62 39.60 -11.42
C THR A 534 29.58 39.35 -12.50
N VAL A 535 29.15 40.39 -13.20
CA VAL A 535 28.30 40.28 -14.40
C VAL A 535 28.98 41.04 -15.52
N SER A 536 29.51 40.32 -16.50
CA SER A 536 30.31 40.94 -17.56
C SER A 536 30.01 40.43 -18.96
N ASP A 537 30.01 41.32 -19.94
CA ASP A 537 29.70 40.99 -21.34
C ASP A 537 28.35 40.24 -21.47
N VAL A 538 27.35 40.68 -20.70
CA VAL A 538 25.98 40.15 -20.74
C VAL A 538 25.08 41.18 -21.44
N THR A 539 24.90 41.01 -22.74
CA THR A 539 24.23 42.02 -23.58
C THR A 539 22.70 41.90 -23.65
N GLY A 540 22.11 40.90 -22.99
CA GLY A 540 20.66 40.66 -23.04
C GLY A 540 19.85 41.22 -21.87
N ILE A 541 20.48 41.45 -20.70
CA ILE A 541 19.79 41.94 -19.49
C ILE A 541 19.55 43.44 -19.55
N THR A 542 18.37 43.88 -19.09
CA THR A 542 18.00 45.31 -19.01
C THR A 542 18.01 45.86 -17.59
N SER A 543 17.85 44.98 -16.60
CA SER A 543 17.85 45.33 -15.18
C SER A 543 18.53 44.26 -14.36
N LEU A 544 19.13 44.65 -13.23
CA LEU A 544 19.71 43.74 -12.26
C LEU A 544 19.38 44.20 -10.83
N ASP A 545 18.66 43.37 -10.07
CA ASP A 545 18.35 43.66 -8.67
C ASP A 545 19.24 42.82 -7.75
N MET A 546 20.14 43.45 -7.00
CA MET A 546 21.02 42.76 -6.03
C MET A 546 20.57 42.95 -4.58
N SER A 547 19.38 43.48 -4.33
CA SER A 547 18.92 43.84 -2.97
C SER A 547 18.83 42.67 -1.98
N SER A 548 18.71 41.43 -2.45
CA SER A 548 18.75 40.22 -1.61
C SER A 548 20.14 39.92 -1.04
N LEU A 549 21.19 40.38 -1.73
CA LEU A 549 22.57 40.15 -1.33
C LEU A 549 22.95 41.10 -0.19
N THR A 550 23.55 40.53 0.85
CA THR A 550 24.17 41.28 1.95
C THR A 550 25.61 40.79 2.11
N LYS A 551 26.43 41.50 2.90
CA LYS A 551 27.84 41.16 3.14
C LYS A 551 28.65 41.01 1.83
N VAL A 552 28.45 41.91 0.86
CA VAL A 552 29.11 41.89 -0.46
C VAL A 552 30.42 42.69 -0.43
N LYS A 553 31.52 42.10 -0.91
CA LYS A 553 32.83 42.77 -1.03
C LYS A 553 33.16 43.23 -2.44
N THR A 554 32.63 42.58 -3.47
CA THR A 554 32.93 42.94 -4.87
C THR A 554 31.65 43.02 -5.67
N VAL A 555 31.47 44.14 -6.37
CA VAL A 555 30.48 44.31 -7.43
C VAL A 555 31.23 44.72 -8.69
N TYR A 556 31.19 43.87 -9.71
CA TYR A 556 31.81 44.12 -11.00
C TYR A 556 30.76 43.97 -12.10
N LEU A 557 30.32 45.10 -12.67
CA LEU A 557 29.34 45.17 -13.76
C LEU A 557 29.99 45.86 -14.96
N ALA A 558 30.43 45.08 -15.95
CA ALA A 558 31.17 45.61 -17.10
C ALA A 558 30.71 45.06 -18.45
N GLY A 559 30.56 45.91 -19.47
CA GLY A 559 30.25 45.47 -20.84
C GLY A 559 28.81 44.98 -21.04
N ASN A 560 27.90 45.25 -20.09
CA ASN A 560 26.50 44.85 -20.17
C ASN A 560 25.70 45.92 -20.93
N THR A 561 25.91 46.00 -22.25
CA THR A 561 25.45 47.10 -23.13
C THR A 561 23.94 47.42 -23.16
N LYS A 562 23.08 46.65 -22.50
CA LYS A 562 21.64 46.94 -22.35
C LYS A 562 21.17 47.15 -20.91
N LEU A 563 22.07 46.99 -19.94
CA LEU A 563 21.75 47.11 -18.52
C LEU A 563 21.50 48.58 -18.17
N ALA A 564 20.23 48.97 -18.08
CA ALA A 564 19.80 50.35 -17.90
C ALA A 564 19.35 50.66 -16.47
N SER A 565 19.14 49.65 -15.62
CA SER A 565 18.79 49.84 -14.21
C SER A 565 19.46 48.81 -13.31
N VAL A 566 19.99 49.26 -12.17
CA VAL A 566 20.67 48.39 -11.20
C VAL A 566 20.27 48.78 -9.79
N THR A 567 19.80 47.82 -9.01
CA THR A 567 19.65 47.98 -7.56
C THR A 567 20.92 47.47 -6.88
N PRO A 568 21.62 48.28 -6.06
CA PRO A 568 22.83 47.86 -5.36
C PRO A 568 22.53 46.80 -4.29
N PRO A 569 23.55 46.09 -3.78
CA PRO A 569 23.37 45.17 -2.66
C PRO A 569 22.88 45.87 -1.39
N SER A 570 22.21 45.12 -0.53
CA SER A 570 21.77 45.63 0.76
C SER A 570 22.95 45.90 1.70
N SER A 571 22.91 47.06 2.37
CA SER A 571 23.89 47.52 3.35
C SER A 571 23.53 47.16 4.80
N THR A 572 22.50 46.33 5.03
CA THR A 572 22.07 45.94 6.38
C THR A 572 23.07 45.05 7.11
N VAL A 573 23.84 44.25 6.36
CA VAL A 573 24.97 43.46 6.87
C VAL A 573 26.17 43.74 5.98
N LEU A 574 27.26 44.20 6.58
CA LEU A 574 28.47 44.59 5.87
C LEU A 574 29.58 43.54 6.04
N ALA A 575 30.46 43.43 5.06
CA ALA A 575 31.71 42.68 5.18
C ALA A 575 32.60 43.27 6.28
N GLU A 576 33.48 42.43 6.84
CA GLU A 576 34.40 42.85 7.90
C GLU A 576 35.31 44.00 7.44
N PRO A 577 35.74 44.93 8.34
CA PRO A 577 36.54 46.10 7.98
C PRO A 577 37.87 45.79 7.24
N VAL A 578 38.41 44.59 7.45
CA VAL A 578 39.62 44.09 6.79
C VAL A 578 39.39 43.64 5.33
N ALA A 579 38.14 43.41 4.94
CA ALA A 579 37.81 43.01 3.57
C ALA A 579 37.98 44.20 2.61
N ALA A 580 38.69 43.94 1.51
CA ALA A 580 38.78 44.87 0.39
C ALA A 580 37.42 44.95 -0.32
N ILE A 581 36.88 46.16 -0.45
CA ILE A 581 35.61 46.46 -1.09
C ILE A 581 35.90 47.06 -2.46
N SER A 582 35.25 46.53 -3.50
CA SER A 582 35.41 46.98 -4.88
C SER A 582 34.06 47.14 -5.57
N VAL A 583 33.82 48.30 -6.18
CA VAL A 583 32.64 48.57 -7.02
C VAL A 583 33.09 49.09 -8.37
N ILE A 584 32.83 48.34 -9.45
CA ILE A 584 33.19 48.72 -10.81
C ILE A 584 31.94 48.68 -11.69
N LEU A 585 31.61 49.80 -12.32
CA LEU A 585 30.50 49.96 -13.26
C LEU A 585 31.02 50.58 -14.56
N LYS A 586 31.08 49.84 -15.67
CA LYS A 586 31.61 50.35 -16.96
C LYS A 586 30.95 49.74 -18.19
N GLY A 587 30.67 50.52 -19.23
CA GLY A 587 30.19 49.95 -20.50
C GLY A 587 28.85 49.24 -20.37
N ASN A 588 27.95 49.79 -19.55
CA ASN A 588 26.60 49.30 -19.36
C ASN A 588 25.65 50.13 -20.26
N ALA A 589 24.39 50.32 -19.87
CA ALA A 589 23.47 51.28 -20.50
C ALA A 589 22.88 52.23 -19.46
N LEU A 590 23.63 52.50 -18.38
CA LEU A 590 23.17 53.35 -17.29
C LEU A 590 23.12 54.81 -17.75
N THR A 591 22.13 55.56 -17.28
CA THR A 591 21.94 56.96 -17.67
C THR A 591 22.05 57.89 -16.47
N GLY A 592 22.47 59.12 -16.70
CA GLY A 592 22.49 60.16 -15.67
C GLY A 592 22.45 61.57 -16.23
N GLU A 593 22.25 62.55 -15.35
CA GLU A 593 22.38 63.96 -15.65
C GLU A 593 23.64 64.53 -14.99
N TYR A 594 24.28 65.49 -15.66
CA TYR A 594 25.45 66.20 -15.16
C TYR A 594 25.27 67.71 -15.25
N THR A 595 25.33 68.40 -14.12
CA THR A 595 25.40 69.87 -14.10
C THR A 595 26.84 70.28 -13.95
N LYS A 596 27.34 71.06 -14.92
CA LYS A 596 28.71 71.57 -14.91
C LYS A 596 28.98 72.46 -13.69
N ALA A 597 30.23 72.45 -13.24
CA ALA A 597 30.72 73.45 -12.32
C ALA A 597 30.73 74.84 -12.98
N VAL A 598 30.52 75.87 -12.17
CA VAL A 598 30.64 77.27 -12.58
C VAL A 598 31.87 77.84 -11.88
N ALA A 599 32.88 78.22 -12.65
CA ALA A 599 34.11 78.81 -12.12
C ALA A 599 33.82 80.05 -11.26
N GLY A 600 34.50 80.14 -10.12
CA GLY A 600 34.47 81.34 -9.29
C GLY A 600 35.14 82.53 -10.00
N SER A 601 34.64 83.74 -9.72
CA SER A 601 35.32 84.98 -10.08
C SER A 601 35.32 85.92 -8.88
N GLU A 602 35.98 87.08 -8.99
CA GLU A 602 35.90 88.13 -7.97
C GLU A 602 34.46 88.61 -7.69
N THR A 603 33.50 88.27 -8.56
CA THR A 603 32.10 88.71 -8.48
C THR A 603 31.08 87.59 -8.39
N THR A 604 31.49 86.34 -8.55
CA THR A 604 30.58 85.16 -8.55
C THR A 604 31.18 84.03 -7.73
N PRO A 605 30.45 83.47 -6.76
CA PRO A 605 30.91 82.27 -6.06
C PRO A 605 31.07 81.10 -7.03
N TYR A 606 32.03 80.22 -6.74
CA TYR A 606 32.12 78.92 -7.38
C TYR A 606 30.84 78.11 -7.11
N ALA A 607 30.30 77.46 -8.14
CA ALA A 607 29.23 76.48 -7.98
C ALA A 607 29.78 75.11 -8.37
N GLN A 608 29.69 74.14 -7.45
CA GLN A 608 30.18 72.80 -7.66
C GLN A 608 29.30 72.05 -8.68
N ALA A 609 29.92 71.16 -9.45
CA ALA A 609 29.21 70.25 -10.36
C ALA A 609 28.27 69.31 -9.57
N ALA A 610 27.30 68.75 -10.27
CA ALA A 610 26.37 67.77 -9.70
C ALA A 610 26.10 66.62 -10.67
N ILE A 611 26.06 65.40 -10.14
CA ILE A 611 25.71 64.18 -10.86
C ILE A 611 24.37 63.69 -10.32
N THR A 612 23.40 63.44 -11.19
CA THR A 612 22.10 62.89 -10.80
C THR A 612 21.89 61.56 -11.52
N SER A 613 21.92 60.47 -10.76
CA SER A 613 21.64 59.12 -11.23
C SER A 613 21.16 58.27 -10.06
N THR A 614 20.01 57.61 -10.22
CA THR A 614 19.43 56.75 -9.18
C THR A 614 20.36 55.60 -8.81
N GLU A 615 20.99 54.99 -9.82
CA GLU A 615 21.92 53.88 -9.64
C GLU A 615 23.18 54.33 -8.89
N LEU A 616 23.81 55.44 -9.31
CA LEU A 616 25.00 55.97 -8.63
C LEU A 616 24.70 56.42 -7.19
N ALA A 617 23.52 57.01 -6.93
CA ALA A 617 23.10 57.39 -5.57
C ALA A 617 22.90 56.16 -4.68
N GLY A 618 22.36 55.07 -5.23
CA GLY A 618 22.27 53.78 -4.55
C GLY A 618 23.65 53.23 -4.17
N PHE A 619 24.59 53.19 -5.12
CA PHE A 619 25.95 52.71 -4.85
C PHE A 619 26.74 53.64 -3.93
N LYS A 620 26.50 54.96 -3.97
CA LYS A 620 27.04 55.91 -2.98
C LYS A 620 26.59 55.53 -1.57
N THR A 621 25.31 55.28 -1.37
CA THR A 621 24.76 54.84 -0.07
C THR A 621 25.44 53.55 0.42
N PHE A 622 25.64 52.59 -0.50
CA PHE A 622 26.34 51.33 -0.19
C PHE A 622 27.81 51.55 0.19
N ILE A 623 28.55 52.38 -0.56
CA ILE A 623 29.95 52.71 -0.29
C ILE A 623 30.09 53.48 1.04
N GLU A 624 29.23 54.46 1.29
CA GLU A 624 29.23 55.26 2.51
C GLU A 624 28.92 54.42 3.76
N ALA A 625 28.06 53.41 3.64
CA ALA A 625 27.83 52.46 4.73
C ALA A 625 29.12 51.71 5.11
N TYR A 626 29.95 51.32 4.14
CA TYR A 626 31.27 50.72 4.40
C TYR A 626 32.28 51.72 4.98
N ALA A 627 32.28 52.96 4.48
CA ALA A 627 33.15 54.02 4.98
C ALA A 627 32.84 54.39 6.44
N ALA A 628 31.57 54.25 6.86
CA ALA A 628 31.13 54.53 8.23
C ALA A 628 31.55 53.47 9.27
N GLN A 629 32.14 52.34 8.87
CA GLN A 629 32.65 51.33 9.80
C GLN A 629 33.80 51.88 10.65
N THR A 630 33.66 51.87 11.98
CA THR A 630 34.59 52.49 12.93
C THR A 630 36.02 51.95 12.87
N ASP A 631 36.18 50.67 12.54
CA ASP A 631 37.47 49.98 12.51
C ASP A 631 38.09 49.93 11.10
N ARG A 632 37.49 50.60 10.12
CA ARG A 632 38.04 50.69 8.76
C ARG A 632 38.97 51.89 8.68
N THR A 633 40.25 51.64 8.41
CA THR A 633 41.29 52.67 8.45
C THR A 633 41.10 53.73 7.36
N ALA A 634 40.93 55.00 7.73
CA ALA A 634 40.90 56.11 6.78
C ALA A 634 42.32 56.45 6.26
N SER A 635 42.42 56.80 4.99
CA SER A 635 43.60 57.40 4.37
C SER A 635 43.60 58.91 4.64
N GLY A 636 44.71 59.42 5.17
CA GLY A 636 44.92 60.87 5.37
C GLY A 636 45.32 61.64 4.11
N SER A 637 45.32 61.00 2.94
CA SER A 637 45.70 61.64 1.66
C SER A 637 44.48 62.22 0.95
N ALA A 638 44.56 63.49 0.57
CA ALA A 638 43.54 64.18 -0.24
C ALA A 638 43.36 63.57 -1.64
N SER A 639 44.36 62.83 -2.14
CA SER A 639 44.33 62.13 -3.44
C SER A 639 43.86 60.66 -3.34
N ALA A 640 43.34 60.22 -2.19
CA ALA A 640 42.91 58.83 -2.03
C ALA A 640 41.58 58.57 -2.76
N THR A 641 41.60 57.65 -3.73
CA THR A 641 40.46 57.09 -4.51
C THR A 641 39.15 56.96 -3.71
N SER A 642 39.20 56.56 -2.44
CA SER A 642 37.97 56.52 -1.60
C SER A 642 38.08 57.19 -0.23
N GLY A 643 39.24 57.76 0.11
CA GLY A 643 39.58 58.10 1.48
C GLY A 643 39.85 56.89 2.40
N TYR A 644 39.81 55.63 1.91
CA TYR A 644 40.14 54.40 2.65
C TYR A 644 40.95 53.44 1.74
N PRO A 645 42.08 52.84 2.18
CA PRO A 645 42.90 51.98 1.32
C PRO A 645 42.22 50.64 0.97
N THR A 646 41.18 50.24 1.71
CA THR A 646 40.43 48.99 1.50
C THR A 646 39.12 49.18 0.75
N ILE A 647 38.82 50.39 0.25
CA ILE A 647 37.64 50.64 -0.60
C ILE A 647 38.14 51.22 -1.93
N THR A 648 37.73 50.61 -3.04
CA THR A 648 38.03 51.08 -4.39
C THR A 648 36.74 51.11 -5.19
N TYR A 649 36.52 52.17 -5.96
CA TYR A 649 35.39 52.25 -6.87
C TYR A 649 35.80 52.93 -8.16
N ASP A 650 35.12 52.55 -9.23
CA ASP A 650 35.28 53.12 -10.57
C ASP A 650 33.92 52.99 -11.26
N MET A 651 33.08 54.01 -11.06
CA MET A 651 31.67 53.99 -11.45
C MET A 651 31.42 54.96 -12.60
N ASN A 652 31.01 54.44 -13.74
CA ASN A 652 30.69 55.19 -14.93
C ASN A 652 29.24 54.91 -15.36
N VAL A 653 28.62 55.88 -16.05
CA VAL A 653 27.33 55.73 -16.74
C VAL A 653 27.53 56.10 -18.22
N ASP A 654 26.74 55.51 -19.10
CA ASP A 654 27.00 55.42 -20.54
C ASP A 654 26.15 56.41 -21.38
N VAL A 655 25.20 57.10 -20.77
CA VAL A 655 24.52 58.24 -21.40
C VAL A 655 24.37 59.35 -20.38
N VAL A 656 25.11 60.44 -20.56
CA VAL A 656 25.05 61.59 -19.66
C VAL A 656 24.48 62.80 -20.37
N THR A 657 23.38 63.32 -19.83
CA THR A 657 22.81 64.59 -20.30
C THR A 657 23.37 65.74 -19.48
N ILE A 658 24.14 66.62 -20.13
CA ILE A 658 24.65 67.82 -19.48
C ILE A 658 23.55 68.88 -19.45
N THR A 659 23.34 69.50 -18.29
CA THR A 659 22.41 70.62 -18.11
C THR A 659 22.69 71.72 -19.14
N GLY A 660 21.73 71.92 -20.06
CA GLY A 660 21.91 72.77 -21.25
C GLY A 660 21.76 72.03 -22.59
N GLY A 661 21.63 70.70 -22.57
CA GLY A 661 21.13 69.89 -23.69
C GLY A 661 22.19 69.12 -24.50
N THR A 662 23.46 69.16 -24.12
CA THR A 662 24.52 68.35 -24.76
C THR A 662 24.62 66.99 -24.08
N THR A 663 24.73 65.90 -24.85
CA THR A 663 24.94 64.55 -24.32
C THR A 663 26.38 64.09 -24.54
N THR A 664 26.95 63.37 -23.57
CA THR A 664 28.23 62.66 -23.71
C THR A 664 28.02 61.16 -23.62
N ASP A 665 28.96 60.40 -24.22
CA ASP A 665 28.92 58.94 -24.29
C ASP A 665 29.29 58.28 -22.95
N THR A 666 29.93 59.01 -22.03
CA THR A 666 30.16 58.54 -20.67
C THR A 666 30.17 59.68 -19.65
N LEU A 667 30.04 59.36 -18.36
CA LEU A 667 30.31 60.30 -17.25
C LEU A 667 31.78 60.70 -17.21
N SER A 668 32.68 59.80 -17.58
CA SER A 668 34.10 60.13 -17.73
C SER A 668 34.35 61.25 -18.73
N ASP A 669 33.65 61.23 -19.86
CA ASP A 669 33.74 62.31 -20.85
C ASP A 669 33.18 63.62 -20.29
N ALA A 670 32.09 63.57 -19.50
CA ALA A 670 31.49 64.76 -18.89
C ALA A 670 32.39 65.42 -17.83
N LEU A 671 33.13 64.62 -17.06
CA LEU A 671 34.09 65.08 -16.04
C LEU A 671 35.44 65.52 -16.61
N SER A 672 35.72 65.18 -17.88
CA SER A 672 36.99 65.51 -18.51
C SER A 672 37.27 67.01 -18.53
N VAL A 673 38.55 67.38 -18.40
CA VAL A 673 39.02 68.79 -18.45
C VAL A 673 38.56 69.50 -19.73
N ALA A 674 38.40 68.74 -20.83
CA ALA A 674 37.92 69.29 -22.10
C ALA A 674 36.45 69.73 -22.07
N VAL A 675 35.63 69.12 -21.22
CA VAL A 675 34.19 69.38 -21.11
C VAL A 675 33.89 70.32 -19.94
N ASP A 676 34.54 70.13 -18.80
CA ASP A 676 34.39 70.95 -17.62
C ASP A 676 35.76 71.20 -16.95
N ALA A 677 36.42 72.30 -17.30
CA ALA A 677 37.67 72.68 -16.65
C ALA A 677 37.43 73.17 -15.21
N ALA A 678 36.26 73.70 -14.89
CA ALA A 678 35.99 74.31 -13.58
C ALA A 678 35.87 73.25 -12.48
N VAL A 679 35.33 72.06 -12.78
CA VAL A 679 35.26 70.96 -11.80
C VAL A 679 36.64 70.41 -11.43
N ASN A 680 37.60 70.50 -12.37
CA ASN A 680 38.98 70.01 -12.22
C ASN A 680 39.93 71.04 -11.58
N GLN A 681 39.49 72.29 -11.42
CA GLN A 681 40.27 73.41 -10.89
C GLN A 681 39.77 73.90 -9.52
N GLY A 682 38.68 73.32 -9.02
CA GLY A 682 38.14 73.63 -7.70
C GLY A 682 37.80 75.11 -7.47
N LEU A 683 37.94 75.54 -6.22
CA LEU A 683 37.70 76.90 -5.75
C LEU A 683 38.84 77.85 -6.10
N ASP A 684 40.07 77.34 -6.19
CA ASP A 684 41.28 78.15 -6.39
C ASP A 684 41.67 78.36 -7.87
N ALA A 685 40.90 77.78 -8.80
CA ALA A 685 41.10 77.85 -10.24
C ALA A 685 42.44 77.24 -10.71
N THR A 686 42.98 76.26 -9.96
CA THR A 686 44.26 75.61 -10.25
C THR A 686 44.07 74.10 -10.32
N ASP A 687 44.61 73.46 -11.36
CA ASP A 687 44.54 72.00 -11.47
C ASP A 687 45.41 71.31 -10.39
N ASN A 688 44.96 70.13 -9.96
CA ASN A 688 45.68 69.18 -9.10
C ASN A 688 45.92 69.71 -7.67
N THR A 689 44.89 70.33 -7.10
CA THR A 689 44.83 70.84 -5.73
C THR A 689 43.83 70.02 -4.91
N ALA A 690 43.79 70.27 -3.58
CA ALA A 690 42.96 69.46 -2.67
C ALA A 690 41.46 69.76 -2.77
N ASP A 691 41.09 70.88 -3.39
CA ASP A 691 39.72 71.35 -3.60
C ASP A 691 39.14 70.97 -4.96
N ASP A 692 39.90 70.27 -5.81
CA ASP A 692 39.42 69.71 -7.06
C ASP A 692 38.27 68.75 -6.81
N ALA A 693 37.16 69.01 -7.52
CA ALA A 693 35.98 68.17 -7.42
C ALA A 693 36.09 66.89 -8.27
N SER A 694 36.99 66.87 -9.26
CA SER A 694 37.32 65.71 -10.09
C SER A 694 38.80 65.70 -10.48
N ASN A 695 39.34 64.53 -10.80
CA ASN A 695 40.69 64.37 -11.34
C ASN A 695 40.73 64.40 -12.89
N GLY A 696 39.57 64.54 -13.54
CA GLY A 696 39.42 64.63 -15.00
C GLY A 696 39.66 63.33 -15.76
N ALA A 697 39.72 62.18 -15.08
CA ALA A 697 39.97 60.86 -15.64
C ALA A 697 38.99 59.82 -15.07
N ASN A 698 38.60 58.83 -15.86
CA ASN A 698 37.58 57.82 -15.48
C ASN A 698 36.25 58.46 -15.05
N GLY A 699 35.32 57.66 -14.52
CA GLY A 699 34.03 58.15 -14.00
C GLY A 699 34.18 58.68 -12.58
N VAL A 700 33.34 58.19 -11.66
CA VAL A 700 33.53 58.43 -10.22
C VAL A 700 34.54 57.42 -9.70
N ASP A 701 35.76 57.88 -9.45
CA ASP A 701 36.84 57.07 -8.88
C ASP A 701 37.57 57.76 -7.71
N THR A 702 37.18 58.98 -7.35
CA THR A 702 37.68 59.69 -6.17
C THR A 702 36.58 59.98 -5.14
N LYS A 703 36.99 60.25 -3.90
CA LYS A 703 36.10 60.70 -2.83
C LYS A 703 35.38 62.01 -3.16
N ASN A 704 36.05 62.93 -3.84
CA ASN A 704 35.47 64.22 -4.20
C ASN A 704 34.40 64.04 -5.29
N GLU A 705 34.64 63.18 -6.28
CA GLU A 705 33.62 62.83 -7.30
C GLU A 705 32.42 62.09 -6.70
N LEU A 706 32.65 61.20 -5.73
CA LEU A 706 31.56 60.52 -5.02
C LEU A 706 30.66 61.52 -4.28
N ALA A 707 31.18 62.67 -3.88
CA ALA A 707 30.41 63.75 -3.24
C ALA A 707 29.56 64.56 -4.23
N LEU A 708 29.83 64.46 -5.54
CA LEU A 708 29.06 65.15 -6.59
C LEU A 708 27.72 64.46 -6.88
N ILE A 709 27.57 63.19 -6.52
CA ILE A 709 26.31 62.45 -6.70
C ILE A 709 25.25 62.95 -5.70
N GLN A 710 24.09 63.35 -6.23
CA GLN A 710 22.94 63.85 -5.46
C GLN A 710 21.85 62.81 -5.24
#